data_AF-A0A8J2WGZ7-F1
#
_entry.id   AF-A0A8J2WGZ7-F1
#
_cell.length_a   1.000
_cell.length_b   1.000
_cell.length_c   1.000
_cell.angle_alpha   90.00
_cell.angle_beta   90.00
_cell.angle_gamma   90.00
#
_symmetry.space_group_name_H-M   'P 1'
#
loop_
_entity.id
_entity.type
_entity.pdbx_description
1 polymer ?
#
loop_
_entity_poly.entity_id
_entity_poly.type
_entity_poly.pdbx_seq_one_letter_code
_entity_poly.pdbx_strand_id
1 'polypeptide(L)'
;MAESYLCYDCPICSPAGDQLKTSATPDETLINAAREEPLTKTKTMEDYNRHRKPCIGIDMGTSFSCVGVFRDGKVEIIANEHNNRITPSYFSFSQEGSKLFGEVAKNLVTTNPLNTIFDGKRLIGRQLSDSTMQNDQKYWPFKLVQSKEDENPKVQIDYNGRSVTISPGFIAKVILEKMKEIAESYLKEDVTNAVITVPAHFNDSQRQIIKEAALHSGLKVLRILNETSAAAVAYGVDNKIAELKKVLIFDLGGGFLDVSVICIEDGFLDVKATTSDSHLGGDDFDIQLVDHFVKEFERKHEKDLSSNPRALRLLRTACEEAKRTLSYLTQASIGIVSLYEGIDFYTTITRSCFEDLCADLFRSTLKPVEDALYYAKMDKTEINEIVLVGGSTRIPKIQNVLQDFFNGKELNESINPDEAVACGAAIQAALLCGYKSKILNDFLLLEATSHSFGIEIGGGELYTIIRRDTSIPCKFWKTFTTKNDNQSSVLIKVYEGRRKILTRENILLGQFILSGIGPAERGIPRIEITFDMDCNDILTVTAADEFTWKNKISHQINVQRLAPPHRRFKLFHEPINLKMNDDPSKAASKAAPISAVIPMKATSIAARKSAMKAAPGTRAVRKAAPVTRAETRKKPKQTCRKFPSISAKSAKKLKLANNGDDHCIGIDMGTSFSCVGVFRDGKVEIIANEHNNRITPSYFSFSHEGSKLFGEVAKNLVTTNPLNTIFDGKRLIGQQLSDSTLQNDQKYWPFKLVQSKEDENPKVQIDYNGRSVTISPGFIAKMILEKMKEIAESYLKEEVTNAVITVPAHFNDSQRQIIKEAALHSGLKVLRILNETSAAAIAYGVQNQFAGPKNVLIFDLGGGFLDVSVICIEDGIFEVIATTSDSHLGGDDFDILLVDHFVKEFETKHGKDLSSDPRALRLLRTACEEAKRTLSYLTQASIGIVSIYEGIDFYTTITRSCFEDLCADLFRRTLKPVEDALYYAKMDKTEINEIVLVGGSTRIPKIQNVLQDFFNGKELNKSINPDEAVACGAAIQAAILCGYKSEVLNDFLLIEATSHSFGIEIGEGEMFTIILRNSPFPTKQTIIFTTQKDNQSNALIKVYEGEGALTRENNLLGQFILSGIRPAEHGKPRIEITFDMNANGIFTVTAADKSTGGDENIISHSFNGGNIRVMQSSITDADEMKLVLSESQFNAEFYRHKSAVKFQNQSY
;
A
#
# COMPACT_ATOMS: atom_id res chain seq x y z
N MET A 1 42.08 38.43 19.88
CA MET A 1 43.52 38.71 20.08
C MET A 1 44.29 37.77 19.19
N ALA A 2 45.14 38.33 18.33
CA ALA A 2 45.89 37.63 17.29
C ALA A 2 47.21 37.06 17.82
N GLU A 3 47.81 36.18 17.01
CA GLU A 3 49.16 35.59 17.12
C GLU A 3 49.30 34.54 18.24
N SER A 4 49.79 33.31 18.05
CA SER A 4 50.84 32.80 17.17
C SER A 4 50.84 31.26 17.28
N TYR A 5 51.11 30.54 16.20
CA TYR A 5 52.12 29.46 16.10
C TYR A 5 52.04 28.83 14.70
N LEU A 6 52.99 29.25 13.87
CA LEU A 6 53.37 28.63 12.60
C LEU A 6 54.05 27.28 12.88
N CYS A 7 53.75 26.29 12.04
CA CYS A 7 54.72 25.26 11.68
C CYS A 7 54.67 25.10 10.15
N TYR A 8 55.55 25.83 9.47
CA TYR A 8 55.96 25.55 8.10
C TYR A 8 56.98 24.42 8.14
N ASP A 9 56.71 23.33 7.41
CA ASP A 9 57.67 22.64 6.54
C ASP A 9 56.98 21.44 5.88
N CYS A 10 56.36 21.69 4.73
CA CYS A 10 56.04 20.66 3.73
C CYS A 10 56.35 21.23 2.34
N PRO A 11 57.38 20.74 1.63
CA PRO A 11 57.81 21.29 0.36
C PRO A 11 56.98 20.70 -0.79
N ILE A 12 55.70 21.08 -0.91
CA ILE A 12 54.90 20.80 -2.11
C ILE A 12 54.03 22.02 -2.49
N CYS A 13 54.55 23.22 -2.30
CA CYS A 13 53.92 24.45 -2.78
C CYS A 13 54.99 25.36 -3.40
N SER A 14 55.41 25.02 -4.61
CA SER A 14 56.00 25.98 -5.55
C SER A 14 55.50 25.62 -6.95
N PRO A 15 55.05 26.61 -7.74
CA PRO A 15 54.52 26.37 -9.09
C PRO A 15 55.71 26.22 -10.05
N ALA A 16 56.27 25.01 -10.15
CA ALA A 16 57.14 24.63 -11.24
C ALA A 16 56.31 23.79 -12.22
N GLY A 17 56.23 24.26 -13.46
CA GLY A 17 55.37 23.69 -14.49
C GLY A 17 55.68 22.24 -14.79
N ASP A 18 54.68 21.39 -14.57
CA ASP A 18 54.50 20.15 -15.33
C ASP A 18 53.05 20.14 -15.81
N GLN A 19 52.88 20.12 -17.12
CA GLN A 19 51.57 20.08 -17.77
C GLN A 19 50.83 18.79 -17.42
N LEU A 20 49.91 18.87 -16.46
CA LEU A 20 48.77 17.95 -16.38
C LEU A 20 47.92 18.18 -17.63
N LYS A 21 48.08 17.31 -18.64
CA LYS A 21 47.19 17.28 -19.80
C LYS A 21 45.89 16.60 -19.38
N THR A 22 44.85 17.39 -19.16
CA THR A 22 43.46 16.92 -19.14
C THR A 22 43.00 16.74 -20.58
N SER A 23 42.62 15.52 -20.97
CA SER A 23 41.79 15.30 -22.16
C SER A 23 40.40 14.90 -21.71
N ALA A 24 39.59 15.89 -21.34
CA ALA A 24 38.14 15.72 -21.31
C ALA A 24 37.64 15.91 -22.73
N THR A 25 37.64 14.84 -23.52
CA THR A 25 36.83 14.77 -24.73
C THR A 25 35.62 13.91 -24.40
N PRO A 26 34.38 14.45 -24.40
CA PRO A 26 33.21 13.60 -24.37
C PRO A 26 33.28 12.66 -25.56
N ASP A 27 33.06 11.37 -25.31
CA ASP A 27 33.13 10.32 -26.31
C ASP A 27 32.10 10.61 -27.43
N GLU A 28 32.58 11.04 -28.61
CA GLU A 28 31.77 11.39 -29.79
C GLU A 28 30.90 10.22 -30.30
N THR A 29 31.10 9.01 -29.78
CA THR A 29 30.32 7.81 -30.08
C THR A 29 28.95 7.76 -29.40
N LEU A 30 28.72 8.50 -28.31
CA LEU A 30 27.38 8.60 -27.68
C LEU A 30 26.51 9.71 -28.30
N ILE A 31 27.11 10.72 -28.92
CA ILE A 31 26.41 11.85 -29.55
C ILE A 31 25.98 11.51 -31.00
N ASN A 32 26.68 10.58 -31.67
CA ASN A 32 26.38 10.23 -33.06
C ASN A 32 25.26 9.19 -33.26
N ALA A 33 24.65 8.67 -32.20
CA ALA A 33 23.45 7.82 -32.31
C ALA A 33 22.13 8.63 -32.45
N ALA A 34 22.20 9.96 -32.43
CA ALA A 34 21.04 10.86 -32.43
C ALA A 34 20.94 11.77 -33.68
N ARG A 35 21.52 11.40 -34.82
CA ARG A 35 21.36 12.14 -36.08
C ARG A 35 20.28 11.51 -36.99
N GLU A 36 19.09 12.10 -36.86
CA GLU A 36 18.02 12.32 -37.85
C GLU A 36 17.63 11.20 -38.85
N GLU A 37 16.46 10.60 -38.62
CA GLU A 37 15.46 10.49 -39.68
C GLU A 37 14.40 11.59 -39.46
N PRO A 38 13.98 12.33 -40.51
CA PRO A 38 12.91 13.31 -40.37
C PRO A 38 11.61 12.60 -39.95
N LEU A 39 10.89 13.18 -38.99
CA LEU A 39 9.51 12.82 -38.69
C LEU A 39 8.67 12.99 -39.96
N THR A 40 8.50 11.91 -40.69
CA THR A 40 7.50 11.82 -41.75
C THR A 40 6.13 11.92 -41.09
N LYS A 41 5.28 12.80 -41.64
CA LYS A 41 3.93 13.09 -41.15
C LYS A 41 3.07 11.82 -41.14
N THR A 42 3.03 11.06 -40.03
CA THR A 42 1.89 10.22 -39.56
C THR A 42 2.14 9.34 -38.33
N LYS A 43 3.29 9.37 -37.64
CA LYS A 43 3.51 8.57 -36.39
C LYS A 43 3.54 9.44 -35.15
N THR A 44 2.77 9.09 -34.11
CA THR A 44 2.80 9.79 -32.81
C THR A 44 4.03 9.39 -32.00
N MET A 45 4.43 10.19 -30.99
CA MET A 45 5.56 9.84 -30.10
C MET A 45 5.31 8.52 -29.33
N GLU A 46 4.05 8.19 -29.07
CA GLU A 46 3.61 6.92 -28.49
C GLU A 46 3.93 5.74 -29.42
N ASP A 47 3.73 5.89 -30.74
CA ASP A 47 4.05 4.84 -31.72
C ASP A 47 5.56 4.55 -31.79
N TYR A 48 6.41 5.54 -31.52
CA TYR A 48 7.86 5.39 -31.48
C TYR A 48 8.33 4.56 -30.26
N ASN A 49 7.66 4.72 -29.12
CA ASN A 49 8.03 4.04 -27.88
C ASN A 49 7.44 2.62 -27.78
N ARG A 50 6.33 2.32 -28.49
CA ARG A 50 5.56 1.05 -28.39
C ARG A 50 6.34 -0.23 -28.76
N HIS A 51 7.49 -0.13 -29.43
CA HIS A 51 8.29 -1.29 -29.89
C HIS A 51 9.58 -1.51 -29.08
N ARG A 52 9.82 -0.74 -28.02
CA ARG A 52 11.02 -0.89 -27.17
C ARG A 52 10.73 -1.87 -26.04
N LYS A 53 11.73 -2.68 -25.69
CA LYS A 53 11.64 -3.52 -24.49
C LYS A 53 11.48 -2.63 -23.25
N PRO A 54 10.63 -3.01 -22.28
CA PRO A 54 10.48 -2.25 -21.05
C PRO A 54 11.80 -2.11 -20.30
N CYS A 55 11.98 -0.96 -19.65
CA CYS A 55 13.14 -0.65 -18.82
C CYS A 55 12.65 -0.12 -17.47
N ILE A 56 13.17 -0.71 -16.40
CA ILE A 56 12.71 -0.42 -15.04
C ILE A 56 13.80 0.28 -14.22
N GLY A 57 13.37 1.09 -13.26
CA GLY A 57 14.21 1.60 -12.19
C GLY A 57 13.94 0.81 -10.92
N ILE A 58 14.98 0.32 -10.24
CA ILE A 58 14.85 -0.42 -8.99
C ILE A 58 15.60 0.35 -7.90
N ASP A 59 14.87 0.73 -6.86
CA ASP A 59 15.45 1.07 -5.57
C ASP A 59 15.60 -0.19 -4.72
N MET A 60 16.84 -0.63 -4.51
CA MET A 60 17.14 -1.79 -3.66
C MET A 60 17.47 -1.32 -2.25
N GLY A 61 16.49 -0.88 -1.48
CA GLY A 61 16.71 -0.35 -0.13
C GLY A 61 16.95 -1.42 0.95
N THR A 62 17.46 -0.97 2.10
CA THR A 62 17.82 -1.84 3.24
C THR A 62 16.60 -2.53 3.86
N SER A 63 15.55 -1.76 4.15
CA SER A 63 14.33 -2.25 4.82
C SER A 63 13.21 -2.54 3.81
N PHE A 64 13.13 -1.73 2.75
CA PHE A 64 12.15 -1.86 1.66
C PHE A 64 12.82 -1.64 0.32
N SER A 65 12.32 -2.28 -0.72
CA SER A 65 12.70 -2.08 -2.12
C SER A 65 11.50 -1.58 -2.92
N CYS A 66 11.75 -0.80 -3.97
CA CYS A 66 10.73 -0.18 -4.80
C CYS A 66 11.10 -0.31 -6.29
N VAL A 67 10.11 -0.48 -7.16
CA VAL A 67 10.33 -0.62 -8.60
C VAL A 67 9.38 0.29 -9.38
N GLY A 68 9.94 1.03 -10.34
CA GLY A 68 9.22 1.96 -11.20
C GLY A 68 9.49 1.74 -12.68
N VAL A 69 8.56 2.18 -13.51
CA VAL A 69 8.67 2.16 -14.97
C VAL A 69 8.24 3.51 -15.55
N PHE A 70 8.89 3.96 -16.61
CA PHE A 70 8.45 5.13 -17.35
C PHE A 70 7.52 4.71 -18.50
N ARG A 71 6.27 5.19 -18.47
CA ARG A 71 5.24 4.86 -19.47
C ARG A 71 4.34 6.06 -19.69
N ASP A 72 3.89 6.26 -20.94
CA ASP A 72 2.92 7.29 -21.32
C ASP A 72 3.32 8.71 -20.84
N GLY A 73 4.62 9.00 -20.89
CA GLY A 73 5.20 10.30 -20.56
C GLY A 73 5.39 10.59 -19.07
N LYS A 74 5.13 9.61 -18.18
CA LYS A 74 5.28 9.74 -16.72
C LYS A 74 5.95 8.51 -16.12
N VAL A 75 6.35 8.62 -14.86
CA VAL A 75 6.77 7.48 -14.05
C VAL A 75 5.55 6.83 -13.40
N GLU A 76 5.50 5.50 -13.41
CA GLU A 76 4.56 4.69 -12.65
C GLU A 76 5.35 3.80 -11.67
N ILE A 77 5.13 4.00 -10.38
CA ILE A 77 5.61 3.08 -9.33
C ILE A 77 4.70 1.86 -9.31
N ILE A 78 5.30 0.68 -9.44
CA ILE A 78 4.59 -0.58 -9.61
C ILE A 78 4.29 -1.18 -8.24
N ALA A 79 3.01 -1.43 -7.97
CA ALA A 79 2.59 -2.13 -6.77
C ALA A 79 2.87 -3.65 -6.88
N ASN A 80 3.25 -4.27 -5.77
CA ASN A 80 3.46 -5.71 -5.67
C ASN A 80 2.13 -6.48 -5.67
N GLU A 81 2.19 -7.81 -5.55
CA GLU A 81 0.99 -8.65 -5.54
C GLU A 81 0.00 -8.36 -4.40
N HIS A 82 0.47 -7.71 -3.34
CA HIS A 82 -0.31 -7.24 -2.18
C HIS A 82 -0.78 -5.79 -2.32
N ASN A 83 -0.59 -5.17 -3.49
CA ASN A 83 -0.89 -3.77 -3.81
C ASN A 83 -0.06 -2.72 -3.02
N ASN A 84 1.07 -3.13 -2.45
CA ASN A 84 2.01 -2.18 -1.83
C ASN A 84 3.03 -1.71 -2.87
N ARG A 85 3.31 -0.41 -2.91
CA ARG A 85 4.30 0.20 -3.83
C ARG A 85 5.74 0.00 -3.40
N ILE A 86 5.94 -0.29 -2.13
CA ILE A 86 7.23 -0.67 -1.55
C ILE A 86 7.10 -2.09 -1.02
N THR A 87 8.11 -2.92 -1.24
CA THR A 87 8.14 -4.33 -0.82
C THR A 87 9.19 -4.51 0.26
N PRO A 88 8.89 -5.10 1.42
CA PRO A 88 9.89 -5.36 2.45
C PRO A 88 11.09 -6.16 1.91
N SER A 89 12.30 -5.74 2.23
CA SER A 89 13.55 -6.43 1.86
C SER A 89 13.81 -7.65 2.77
N TYR A 90 12.81 -8.52 2.90
CA TYR A 90 12.81 -9.73 3.73
C TYR A 90 12.84 -10.98 2.85
N PHE A 91 13.57 -11.99 3.31
CA PHE A 91 13.72 -13.26 2.62
C PHE A 91 13.65 -14.42 3.61
N SER A 92 12.87 -15.46 3.28
CA SER A 92 12.84 -16.71 4.04
C SER A 92 12.63 -17.89 3.09
N PHE A 93 12.79 -19.11 3.61
CA PHE A 93 12.40 -20.34 2.90
C PHE A 93 11.16 -20.95 3.56
N SER A 94 10.24 -21.45 2.74
CA SER A 94 9.17 -22.31 3.24
C SER A 94 9.72 -23.69 3.64
N GLN A 95 8.92 -24.45 4.40
CA GLN A 95 9.25 -25.84 4.74
C GLN A 95 9.41 -26.72 3.48
N GLU A 96 8.72 -26.38 2.39
CA GLU A 96 8.77 -27.11 1.11
C GLU A 96 9.94 -26.68 0.22
N GLY A 97 10.67 -25.60 0.58
CA GLY A 97 11.79 -25.08 -0.21
C GLY A 97 11.50 -23.95 -1.17
N SER A 98 10.25 -23.50 -1.24
CA SER A 98 9.93 -22.29 -1.99
C SER A 98 10.53 -21.06 -1.30
N LYS A 99 11.01 -20.12 -2.12
CA LYS A 99 11.54 -18.84 -1.66
C LYS A 99 10.37 -17.91 -1.31
N LEU A 100 10.43 -17.28 -0.14
CA LEU A 100 9.41 -16.36 0.36
C LEU A 100 9.99 -14.95 0.45
N PHE A 101 9.23 -13.95 0.02
CA PHE A 101 9.67 -12.55 -0.10
C PHE A 101 8.68 -11.56 0.47
N GLY A 102 9.17 -10.35 0.72
CA GLY A 102 8.30 -9.22 1.04
C GLY A 102 7.53 -9.43 2.33
N GLU A 103 6.25 -9.11 2.29
CA GLU A 103 5.29 -9.22 3.38
C GLU A 103 5.19 -10.66 3.88
N VAL A 104 5.20 -11.64 2.96
CA VAL A 104 5.12 -13.06 3.31
C VAL A 104 6.31 -13.48 4.16
N ALA A 105 7.53 -13.07 3.80
CA ALA A 105 8.71 -13.34 4.60
C ALA A 105 8.73 -12.54 5.91
N LYS A 106 8.31 -11.27 5.87
CA LYS A 106 8.22 -10.40 7.05
C LYS A 106 7.30 -11.00 8.12
N ASN A 107 6.15 -11.56 7.74
CA ASN A 107 5.19 -12.17 8.66
C ASN A 107 5.73 -13.43 9.36
N LEU A 108 6.71 -14.10 8.77
CA LEU A 108 7.35 -15.28 9.36
C LEU A 108 8.41 -14.94 10.41
N VAL A 109 8.83 -13.68 10.54
CA VAL A 109 9.94 -13.31 11.44
C VAL A 109 9.66 -13.64 12.91
N THR A 110 8.39 -13.69 13.31
CA THR A 110 7.97 -14.01 14.70
C THR A 110 7.96 -15.51 14.99
N THR A 111 7.73 -16.33 13.97
CA THR A 111 7.57 -17.79 14.09
C THR A 111 8.79 -18.58 13.60
N ASN A 112 9.57 -18.01 12.69
CA ASN A 112 10.79 -18.55 12.12
C ASN A 112 11.94 -17.50 12.07
N PRO A 113 12.31 -16.90 13.23
CA PRO A 113 13.27 -15.80 13.27
C PRO A 113 14.68 -16.20 12.78
N LEU A 114 15.12 -17.42 13.07
CA LEU A 114 16.50 -17.87 12.76
C LEU A 114 16.75 -18.04 11.25
N ASN A 115 15.69 -18.23 10.45
CA ASN A 115 15.78 -18.49 9.01
C ASN A 115 15.19 -17.36 8.16
N THR A 116 14.73 -16.29 8.80
CA THR A 116 14.16 -15.11 8.11
C THR A 116 15.21 -14.00 8.09
N ILE A 117 15.69 -13.70 6.90
CA ILE A 117 16.78 -12.76 6.62
C ILE A 117 16.19 -11.38 6.32
N PHE A 118 16.77 -10.36 6.93
CA PHE A 118 16.48 -8.93 6.72
C PHE A 118 17.78 -8.15 6.91
N ASP A 119 17.77 -6.84 6.61
CA ASP A 119 18.95 -5.97 6.61
C ASP A 119 20.11 -6.51 5.74
N GLY A 120 19.79 -7.34 4.73
CA GLY A 120 20.80 -8.02 3.92
C GLY A 120 21.76 -7.06 3.22
N LYS A 121 21.30 -5.84 2.89
CA LYS A 121 22.12 -4.77 2.31
C LYS A 121 23.23 -4.31 3.26
N ARG A 122 22.99 -4.31 4.58
CA ARG A 122 24.01 -4.01 5.61
C ARG A 122 25.10 -5.08 5.70
N LEU A 123 24.95 -6.26 5.09
CA LEU A 123 25.98 -7.31 5.08
C LEU A 123 26.96 -7.18 3.91
N ILE A 124 26.61 -6.42 2.87
CA ILE A 124 27.37 -6.38 1.61
C ILE A 124 28.68 -5.62 1.82
N GLY A 125 29.81 -6.29 1.59
CA GLY A 125 31.14 -5.68 1.59
C GLY A 125 31.79 -5.43 2.97
N ARG A 126 31.21 -5.96 4.06
CA ARG A 126 31.76 -5.84 5.42
C ARG A 126 32.40 -7.14 5.90
N GLN A 127 33.23 -7.06 6.94
CA GLN A 127 33.87 -8.21 7.59
C GLN A 127 33.29 -8.45 9.00
N LEU A 128 33.33 -9.70 9.49
CA LEU A 128 32.89 -10.00 10.86
C LEU A 128 33.75 -9.34 11.95
N SER A 129 34.97 -8.91 11.61
CA SER A 129 35.83 -8.16 12.51
C SER A 129 35.43 -6.69 12.69
N ASP A 130 34.54 -6.16 11.85
CA ASP A 130 34.16 -4.75 11.90
C ASP A 130 33.34 -4.48 13.18
N SER A 131 33.69 -3.43 13.92
CA SER A 131 33.03 -3.09 15.20
C SER A 131 31.53 -2.81 15.02
N THR A 132 31.16 -2.17 13.92
CA THR A 132 29.75 -1.93 13.58
C THR A 132 29.03 -3.24 13.27
N MET A 133 29.70 -4.24 12.68
CA MET A 133 29.09 -5.54 12.34
C MET A 133 28.78 -6.33 13.61
N GLN A 134 29.70 -6.26 14.58
CA GLN A 134 29.51 -6.87 15.91
C GLN A 134 28.35 -6.23 16.69
N ASN A 135 28.08 -4.95 16.48
CA ASN A 135 26.93 -4.29 17.08
C ASN A 135 25.62 -4.72 16.40
N ASP A 136 25.56 -4.71 15.08
CA ASP A 136 24.37 -5.14 14.33
C ASP A 136 24.00 -6.61 14.65
N GLN A 137 25.01 -7.48 14.77
CA GLN A 137 24.84 -8.91 15.07
C GLN A 137 24.08 -9.18 16.38
N LYS A 138 24.11 -8.26 17.35
CA LYS A 138 23.36 -8.40 18.62
C LYS A 138 21.85 -8.43 18.42
N TYR A 139 21.36 -7.80 17.34
CA TYR A 139 19.94 -7.62 17.06
C TYR A 139 19.44 -8.48 15.89
N TRP A 140 20.32 -9.28 15.27
CA TRP A 140 19.95 -10.25 14.25
C TRP A 140 19.74 -11.64 14.86
N PRO A 141 18.55 -12.24 14.70
CA PRO A 141 18.29 -13.58 15.22
C PRO A 141 19.02 -14.66 14.43
N PHE A 142 19.28 -14.44 13.13
CA PHE A 142 19.99 -15.39 12.29
C PHE A 142 21.49 -15.39 12.57
N LYS A 143 22.12 -16.54 12.40
CA LYS A 143 23.54 -16.71 12.72
C LYS A 143 24.42 -16.29 11.56
N LEU A 144 25.45 -15.50 11.83
CA LEU A 144 26.51 -15.20 10.86
C LEU A 144 27.69 -16.18 11.01
N VAL A 145 28.23 -16.62 9.88
CA VAL A 145 29.41 -17.49 9.80
C VAL A 145 30.38 -16.99 8.74
N GLN A 146 31.65 -17.31 8.92
CA GLN A 146 32.73 -17.05 7.98
C GLN A 146 33.58 -18.31 7.84
N SER A 147 34.21 -18.50 6.69
CA SER A 147 35.12 -19.63 6.46
C SER A 147 36.56 -19.15 6.34
N LYS A 148 37.54 -20.02 6.61
CA LYS A 148 38.97 -19.69 6.41
C LYS A 148 39.33 -19.40 4.94
N GLU A 149 38.50 -19.86 4.00
CA GLU A 149 38.73 -19.70 2.55
C GLU A 149 38.02 -18.47 1.96
N ASP A 150 37.00 -17.96 2.64
CA ASP A 150 36.15 -16.84 2.21
C ASP A 150 35.79 -16.02 3.45
N GLU A 151 36.41 -14.84 3.53
CA GLU A 151 36.32 -13.93 4.67
C GLU A 151 35.02 -13.13 4.71
N ASN A 152 34.19 -13.23 3.67
CA ASN A 152 32.90 -12.56 3.64
C ASN A 152 31.91 -13.21 4.62
N PRO A 153 31.12 -12.41 5.37
CA PRO A 153 30.08 -12.91 6.25
C PRO A 153 29.00 -13.61 5.43
N LYS A 154 28.51 -14.75 5.94
CA LYS A 154 27.40 -15.51 5.37
C LYS A 154 26.35 -15.76 6.44
N VAL A 155 25.09 -15.72 6.03
CA VAL A 155 23.97 -16.08 6.91
C VAL A 155 23.84 -17.59 6.93
N GLN A 156 23.86 -18.20 8.11
CA GLN A 156 23.62 -19.62 8.33
C GLN A 156 22.15 -19.83 8.70
N ILE A 157 21.44 -20.61 7.88
CA ILE A 157 20.06 -21.02 8.13
C ILE A 157 19.98 -22.53 8.33
N ASP A 158 18.93 -23.00 9.02
CA ASP A 158 18.51 -24.39 9.01
C ASP A 158 17.45 -24.58 7.93
N TYR A 159 17.72 -25.50 7.00
CA TYR A 159 16.80 -25.88 5.95
C TYR A 159 16.70 -27.40 5.88
N ASN A 160 15.52 -27.95 6.16
CA ASN A 160 15.25 -29.39 6.19
C ASN A 160 16.23 -30.17 7.11
N GLY A 161 16.56 -29.62 8.29
CA GLY A 161 17.48 -30.24 9.25
C GLY A 161 18.93 -30.23 8.78
N ARG A 162 19.25 -29.46 7.74
CA ARG A 162 20.62 -29.24 7.24
C ARG A 162 20.98 -27.78 7.39
N SER A 163 22.20 -27.54 7.86
CA SER A 163 22.70 -26.18 7.92
C SER A 163 23.23 -25.72 6.57
N VAL A 164 22.74 -24.57 6.14
CA VAL A 164 22.95 -23.98 4.82
C VAL A 164 23.47 -22.55 4.99
N THR A 165 24.44 -22.13 4.17
CA THR A 165 24.99 -20.77 4.21
C THR A 165 24.60 -19.96 2.98
N ILE A 166 24.16 -18.72 3.19
CA ILE A 166 23.69 -17.78 2.18
C ILE A 166 24.61 -16.56 2.16
N SER A 167 25.04 -16.14 0.97
CA SER A 167 25.90 -14.96 0.82
C SER A 167 25.06 -13.67 0.70
N PRO A 168 25.63 -12.50 1.05
CA PRO A 168 25.00 -11.20 0.79
C PRO A 168 24.66 -10.96 -0.68
N GLY A 169 25.53 -11.42 -1.61
CA GLY A 169 25.27 -11.32 -3.04
C GLY A 169 24.06 -12.16 -3.50
N PHE A 170 23.84 -13.32 -2.89
CA PHE A 170 22.64 -14.12 -3.14
C PHE A 170 21.38 -13.42 -2.63
N ILE A 171 21.44 -12.79 -1.46
CA ILE A 171 20.31 -12.01 -0.92
C ILE A 171 19.94 -10.87 -1.87
N ALA A 172 20.95 -10.11 -2.36
CA ALA A 172 20.74 -9.05 -3.34
C ALA A 172 20.13 -9.57 -4.65
N LYS A 173 20.66 -10.68 -5.19
CA LYS A 173 20.15 -11.34 -6.40
C LYS A 173 18.66 -11.62 -6.26
N VAL A 174 18.30 -12.21 -5.14
CA VAL A 174 16.97 -12.68 -4.85
C VAL A 174 15.96 -11.52 -4.68
N ILE A 175 16.36 -10.41 -4.04
CA ILE A 175 15.54 -9.19 -3.98
C ILE A 175 15.31 -8.64 -5.39
N LEU A 176 16.35 -8.62 -6.24
CA LEU A 176 16.24 -8.15 -7.61
C LEU A 176 15.40 -9.08 -8.51
N GLU A 177 15.44 -10.41 -8.28
CA GLU A 177 14.52 -11.38 -8.90
C GLU A 177 13.07 -10.99 -8.57
N LYS A 178 12.76 -10.71 -7.30
CA LYS A 178 11.41 -10.32 -6.90
C LYS A 178 10.96 -8.99 -7.50
N MET A 179 11.83 -7.97 -7.55
CA MET A 179 11.49 -6.68 -8.16
C MET A 179 11.21 -6.81 -9.67
N LYS A 180 11.96 -7.68 -10.35
CA LYS A 180 11.71 -8.03 -11.75
C LYS A 180 10.36 -8.74 -11.92
N GLU A 181 10.06 -9.75 -11.10
CA GLU A 181 8.78 -10.48 -11.15
C GLU A 181 7.58 -9.54 -10.98
N ILE A 182 7.66 -8.57 -10.05
CA ILE A 182 6.63 -7.56 -9.84
C ILE A 182 6.42 -6.73 -11.13
N ALA A 183 7.52 -6.26 -11.74
CA ALA A 183 7.46 -5.49 -12.98
C ALA A 183 6.90 -6.30 -14.15
N GLU A 184 7.33 -7.56 -14.34
CA GLU A 184 6.84 -8.46 -15.39
C GLU A 184 5.35 -8.77 -15.22
N SER A 185 4.91 -8.99 -13.98
CA SER A 185 3.49 -9.20 -13.66
C SER A 185 2.64 -7.98 -14.02
N TYR A 186 3.14 -6.77 -13.78
CA TYR A 186 2.45 -5.53 -14.13
C TYR A 186 2.44 -5.28 -15.64
N LEU A 187 3.59 -5.41 -16.29
CA LEU A 187 3.77 -5.09 -17.71
C LEU A 187 3.22 -6.17 -18.65
N LYS A 188 3.04 -7.41 -18.15
CA LYS A 188 2.68 -8.59 -18.95
C LYS A 188 3.69 -8.91 -20.06
N GLU A 189 4.94 -8.53 -19.85
CA GLU A 189 6.06 -8.68 -20.78
C GLU A 189 7.36 -8.97 -20.01
N ASP A 190 8.32 -9.65 -20.64
CA ASP A 190 9.64 -9.92 -20.05
C ASP A 190 10.44 -8.63 -19.85
N VAL A 191 11.01 -8.46 -18.65
CA VAL A 191 11.83 -7.29 -18.30
C VAL A 191 13.29 -7.69 -18.23
N THR A 192 14.11 -7.09 -19.11
CA THR A 192 15.54 -7.41 -19.20
C THR A 192 16.47 -6.26 -18.87
N ASN A 193 16.00 -5.00 -18.87
CA ASN A 193 16.88 -3.85 -18.67
C ASN A 193 16.50 -3.10 -17.39
N ALA A 194 17.49 -2.80 -16.54
CA ALA A 194 17.25 -2.09 -15.30
C ALA A 194 18.32 -1.04 -14.99
N VAL A 195 17.91 0.05 -14.35
CA VAL A 195 18.79 0.91 -13.55
C VAL A 195 18.58 0.54 -12.09
N ILE A 196 19.67 0.35 -11.34
CA ILE A 196 19.62 -0.09 -9.94
C ILE A 196 20.31 0.96 -9.09
N THR A 197 19.67 1.35 -7.99
CA THR A 197 20.26 2.32 -7.07
C THR A 197 21.12 1.67 -6.00
N VAL A 198 22.13 2.41 -5.54
CA VAL A 198 23.01 2.05 -4.43
C VAL A 198 23.31 3.29 -3.58
N PRO A 199 23.67 3.10 -2.29
CA PRO A 199 24.13 4.20 -1.47
C PRO A 199 25.38 4.81 -2.09
N ALA A 200 25.52 6.12 -2.02
CA ALA A 200 26.60 6.81 -2.72
C ALA A 200 28.00 6.39 -2.24
N HIS A 201 28.09 5.94 -0.99
CA HIS A 201 29.31 5.46 -0.38
C HIS A 201 29.69 4.02 -0.70
N PHE A 202 28.86 3.29 -1.45
CA PHE A 202 29.24 1.95 -1.88
C PHE A 202 30.53 2.04 -2.69
N ASN A 203 31.51 1.24 -2.26
CA ASN A 203 32.79 1.13 -2.93
C ASN A 203 32.71 0.28 -4.20
N ASP A 204 33.81 0.23 -4.96
CA ASP A 204 33.88 -0.49 -6.24
C ASP A 204 33.42 -1.97 -6.11
N SER A 205 33.86 -2.65 -5.05
CA SER A 205 33.52 -4.06 -4.78
C SER A 205 32.03 -4.26 -4.50
N GLN A 206 31.42 -3.38 -3.68
CA GLN A 206 30.01 -3.44 -3.34
C GLN A 206 29.13 -3.18 -4.58
N ARG A 207 29.47 -2.18 -5.41
CA ARG A 207 28.77 -1.89 -6.67
C ARG A 207 28.83 -3.07 -7.63
N GLN A 208 29.99 -3.73 -7.72
CA GLN A 208 30.17 -4.92 -8.54
C GLN A 208 29.31 -6.10 -8.07
N ILE A 209 29.17 -6.32 -6.76
CA ILE A 209 28.30 -7.37 -6.21
C ILE A 209 26.84 -7.14 -6.64
N ILE A 210 26.34 -5.91 -6.59
CA ILE A 210 24.98 -5.57 -7.02
C ILE A 210 24.81 -5.78 -8.54
N LYS A 211 25.80 -5.36 -9.33
CA LYS A 211 25.80 -5.57 -10.79
C LYS A 211 25.78 -7.05 -11.17
N GLU A 212 26.54 -7.89 -10.47
CA GLU A 212 26.55 -9.34 -10.67
C GLU A 212 25.25 -9.99 -10.18
N ALA A 213 24.73 -9.58 -9.03
CA ALA A 213 23.43 -10.02 -8.51
C ALA A 213 22.30 -9.80 -9.54
N ALA A 214 22.27 -8.62 -10.16
CA ALA A 214 21.31 -8.28 -11.20
C ALA A 214 21.46 -9.15 -12.46
N LEU A 215 22.70 -9.40 -12.89
CA LEU A 215 22.95 -10.30 -14.02
C LEU A 215 22.40 -11.70 -13.73
N HIS A 216 22.59 -12.19 -12.51
CA HIS A 216 22.10 -13.48 -12.07
C HIS A 216 20.57 -13.54 -11.86
N SER A 217 19.90 -12.41 -11.69
CA SER A 217 18.42 -12.31 -11.71
C SER A 217 17.83 -12.18 -13.12
N GLY A 218 18.69 -12.17 -14.15
CA GLY A 218 18.29 -12.00 -15.54
C GLY A 218 18.02 -10.54 -15.93
N LEU A 219 18.60 -9.58 -15.20
CA LEU A 219 18.58 -8.16 -15.51
C LEU A 219 19.93 -7.71 -16.10
N LYS A 220 19.88 -7.02 -17.22
CA LYS A 220 20.99 -6.23 -17.76
C LYS A 220 20.98 -4.86 -17.07
N VAL A 221 22.00 -4.61 -16.26
CA VAL A 221 22.21 -3.31 -15.63
C VAL A 221 22.66 -2.30 -16.68
N LEU A 222 21.80 -1.32 -16.95
CA LEU A 222 22.10 -0.18 -17.81
C LEU A 222 22.99 0.84 -17.10
N ARG A 223 22.69 1.08 -15.82
CA ARG A 223 23.43 1.98 -14.95
C ARG A 223 23.24 1.58 -13.48
N ILE A 224 24.31 1.67 -12.70
CA ILE A 224 24.24 1.76 -11.24
C ILE A 224 24.20 3.24 -10.91
N LEU A 225 23.18 3.67 -10.17
CA LEU A 225 22.90 5.09 -9.88
C LEU A 225 22.97 5.33 -8.37
N ASN A 226 23.54 6.46 -7.94
CA ASN A 226 23.49 6.81 -6.51
C ASN A 226 22.06 7.17 -6.09
N GLU A 227 21.64 6.75 -4.89
CA GLU A 227 20.29 7.00 -4.35
C GLU A 227 19.93 8.50 -4.34
N THR A 228 20.84 9.35 -3.82
CA THR A 228 20.67 10.81 -3.82
C THR A 228 20.61 11.41 -5.22
N SER A 229 21.34 10.84 -6.18
CA SER A 229 21.31 11.29 -7.58
C SER A 229 20.01 10.90 -8.26
N ALA A 230 19.48 9.71 -7.97
CA ALA A 230 18.15 9.29 -8.42
C ALA A 230 17.06 10.22 -7.85
N ALA A 231 17.09 10.51 -6.55
CA ALA A 231 16.13 11.44 -5.97
C ALA A 231 16.21 12.86 -6.59
N ALA A 232 17.41 13.33 -6.91
CA ALA A 232 17.60 14.59 -7.61
C ALA A 232 17.01 14.58 -9.03
N VAL A 233 17.11 13.45 -9.74
CA VAL A 233 16.48 13.26 -11.06
C VAL A 233 14.96 13.36 -10.95
N ALA A 234 14.36 12.70 -9.96
CA ALA A 234 12.91 12.78 -9.72
C ALA A 234 12.50 14.23 -9.42
N TYR A 235 13.20 14.88 -8.48
CA TYR A 235 12.94 16.27 -8.09
C TYR A 235 13.07 17.25 -9.27
N GLY A 236 14.14 17.14 -10.07
CA GLY A 236 14.42 18.05 -11.18
C GLY A 236 13.40 17.95 -12.32
N VAL A 237 12.92 16.73 -12.59
CA VAL A 237 11.88 16.47 -13.60
C VAL A 237 10.53 17.03 -13.18
N ASP A 238 10.13 16.83 -11.92
CA ASP A 238 8.82 17.27 -11.44
C ASP A 238 8.72 18.80 -11.32
N ASN A 239 9.81 19.49 -10.97
CA ASN A 239 9.81 20.93 -10.69
C ASN A 239 10.19 21.84 -11.89
N LYS A 240 10.63 21.28 -13.03
CA LYS A 240 10.98 22.05 -14.26
C LYS A 240 11.84 23.29 -14.00
N ILE A 241 12.98 23.09 -13.37
CA ILE A 241 13.87 24.16 -12.92
C ILE A 241 14.64 24.75 -14.10
N ALA A 242 14.27 25.98 -14.51
CA ALA A 242 14.94 26.70 -15.60
C ALA A 242 16.18 27.49 -15.13
N GLU A 243 16.14 28.06 -13.93
CA GLU A 243 17.25 28.83 -13.36
C GLU A 243 18.14 27.95 -12.49
N LEU A 244 19.44 28.26 -12.42
CA LEU A 244 20.40 27.54 -11.58
C LEU A 244 19.94 27.50 -10.11
N LYS A 245 19.66 26.30 -9.61
CA LYS A 245 19.41 26.01 -8.20
C LYS A 245 20.51 25.10 -7.64
N LYS A 246 21.04 25.46 -6.48
CA LYS A 246 21.89 24.62 -5.63
C LYS A 246 20.98 23.90 -4.65
N VAL A 247 20.89 22.58 -4.77
CA VAL A 247 19.98 21.74 -4.00
C VAL A 247 20.79 20.79 -3.14
N LEU A 248 20.39 20.65 -1.88
CA LEU A 248 20.90 19.61 -1.00
C LEU A 248 19.89 18.47 -0.92
N ILE A 249 20.31 17.27 -1.30
CA ILE A 249 19.53 16.05 -1.10
C ILE A 249 19.97 15.42 0.21
N PHE A 250 19.03 15.21 1.13
CA PHE A 250 19.25 14.56 2.42
C PHE A 250 18.45 13.24 2.44
N ASP A 251 19.14 12.12 2.27
CA ASP A 251 18.54 10.79 2.21
C ASP A 251 18.84 10.01 3.49
N LEU A 252 17.83 9.85 4.36
CA LEU A 252 17.92 9.10 5.60
C LEU A 252 16.97 7.89 5.54
N GLY A 253 17.49 6.78 5.06
CA GLY A 253 16.77 5.52 4.96
C GLY A 253 16.70 4.73 6.28
N GLY A 254 16.44 3.42 6.18
CA GLY A 254 16.52 2.49 7.32
C GLY A 254 17.96 2.14 7.71
N GLY A 255 18.85 2.11 6.72
CA GLY A 255 20.23 1.62 6.86
C GLY A 255 21.33 2.67 6.94
N PHE A 256 21.14 3.76 6.19
CA PHE A 256 22.21 4.65 5.77
C PHE A 256 21.71 6.09 5.69
N LEU A 257 22.64 7.03 5.87
CA LEU A 257 22.45 8.45 5.57
C LEU A 257 23.37 8.82 4.41
N ASP A 258 22.82 9.29 3.30
CA ASP A 258 23.58 9.86 2.20
C ASP A 258 23.17 11.33 2.00
N VAL A 259 24.16 12.20 1.75
CA VAL A 259 23.94 13.63 1.52
C VAL A 259 24.69 14.07 0.27
N SER A 260 23.99 14.72 -0.65
CA SER A 260 24.58 15.25 -1.89
C SER A 260 24.22 16.71 -2.10
N VAL A 261 25.21 17.49 -2.54
CA VAL A 261 24.99 18.87 -3.03
C VAL A 261 25.03 18.85 -4.55
N ILE A 262 23.97 19.34 -5.18
CA ILE A 262 23.73 19.22 -6.62
C ILE A 262 23.35 20.58 -7.19
N CYS A 263 23.94 20.94 -8.33
CA CYS A 263 23.51 22.10 -9.11
C CYS A 263 22.55 21.63 -10.21
N ILE A 264 21.38 22.25 -10.29
CA ILE A 264 20.33 21.94 -11.28
C ILE A 264 20.06 23.19 -12.11
N GLU A 265 20.19 23.10 -13.43
CA GLU A 265 19.92 24.20 -14.37
C GLU A 265 19.47 23.64 -15.72
N ASP A 266 18.28 23.99 -16.20
CA ASP A 266 17.77 23.61 -17.52
C ASP A 266 17.91 22.11 -17.85
N GLY A 267 17.53 21.24 -16.89
CA GLY A 267 17.63 19.78 -17.02
C GLY A 267 19.05 19.20 -16.86
N PHE A 268 20.07 20.03 -16.67
CA PHE A 268 21.43 19.64 -16.33
C PHE A 268 21.60 19.51 -14.81
N LEU A 269 22.00 18.32 -14.35
CA LEU A 269 22.24 18.01 -12.94
C LEU A 269 23.72 17.68 -12.75
N ASP A 270 24.40 18.46 -11.93
CA ASP A 270 25.82 18.32 -11.65
C ASP A 270 26.05 18.10 -10.14
N VAL A 271 26.43 16.87 -9.79
CA VAL A 271 26.72 16.47 -8.42
C VAL A 271 28.07 17.06 -8.00
N LYS A 272 28.05 18.02 -7.07
CA LYS A 272 29.25 18.74 -6.62
C LYS A 272 30.03 18.00 -5.54
N ALA A 273 29.32 17.36 -4.63
CA ALA A 273 29.91 16.54 -3.58
C ALA A 273 28.88 15.57 -3.03
N THR A 274 29.37 14.43 -2.57
CA THR A 274 28.56 13.46 -1.84
C THR A 274 29.30 12.94 -0.61
N THR A 275 28.55 12.79 0.48
CA THR A 275 29.02 12.25 1.75
C THR A 275 27.99 11.28 2.31
N SER A 276 28.40 10.51 3.30
CA SER A 276 27.55 9.49 3.88
C SER A 276 27.93 9.16 5.32
N ASP A 277 26.96 8.62 6.04
CA ASP A 277 27.18 7.73 7.17
C ASP A 277 26.61 6.34 6.85
N SER A 278 27.51 5.36 6.77
CA SER A 278 27.18 3.97 6.44
C SER A 278 26.52 3.20 7.61
N HIS A 279 26.35 3.82 8.78
CA HIS A 279 25.78 3.18 9.98
C HIS A 279 24.87 4.13 10.76
N LEU A 280 24.07 4.91 10.05
CA LEU A 280 23.08 5.80 10.64
C LEU A 280 21.80 5.76 9.82
N GLY A 281 20.74 5.20 10.38
CA GLY A 281 19.43 5.18 9.75
C GLY A 281 18.32 4.84 10.74
N GLY A 282 17.15 4.53 10.19
CA GLY A 282 15.95 4.16 10.93
C GLY A 282 16.16 3.04 11.94
N ASP A 283 16.96 2.02 11.60
CA ASP A 283 17.23 0.87 12.48
C ASP A 283 17.97 1.28 13.76
N ASP A 284 18.86 2.27 13.66
CA ASP A 284 19.68 2.72 14.78
C ASP A 284 18.83 3.47 15.82
N PHE A 285 17.79 4.19 15.37
CA PHE A 285 16.77 4.77 16.26
C PHE A 285 15.89 3.69 16.91
N ASP A 286 15.56 2.62 16.19
CA ASP A 286 14.80 1.50 16.76
C ASP A 286 15.60 0.80 17.86
N ILE A 287 16.91 0.66 17.67
CA ILE A 287 17.82 0.07 18.66
C ILE A 287 17.86 0.90 19.95
N GLN A 288 17.87 2.24 19.88
CA GLN A 288 17.81 3.08 21.09
C GLN A 288 16.52 2.84 21.90
N LEU A 289 15.39 2.67 21.20
CA LEU A 289 14.12 2.31 21.83
C LEU A 289 14.16 0.91 22.44
N VAL A 290 14.68 -0.08 21.71
CA VAL A 290 14.82 -1.46 22.21
C VAL A 290 15.68 -1.48 23.48
N ASP A 291 16.85 -0.86 23.46
CA ASP A 291 17.76 -0.82 24.61
C ASP A 291 17.11 -0.12 25.83
N HIS A 292 16.33 0.94 25.59
CA HIS A 292 15.55 1.59 26.63
C HIS A 292 14.53 0.63 27.27
N PHE A 293 13.75 -0.06 26.45
CA PHE A 293 12.70 -0.96 26.94
C PHE A 293 13.22 -2.28 27.50
N VAL A 294 14.37 -2.79 27.04
CA VAL A 294 15.07 -3.91 27.67
C VAL A 294 15.40 -3.55 29.12
N LYS A 295 16.01 -2.38 29.36
CA LYS A 295 16.33 -1.87 30.70
C LYS A 295 15.07 -1.60 31.52
N GLU A 296 14.02 -1.07 30.90
CA GLU A 296 12.76 -0.83 31.58
C GLU A 296 12.10 -2.14 32.02
N PHE A 297 12.09 -3.15 31.16
CA PHE A 297 11.56 -4.48 31.45
C PHE A 297 12.35 -5.14 32.59
N GLU A 298 13.68 -5.11 32.53
CA GLU A 298 14.55 -5.63 33.59
C GLU A 298 14.28 -4.91 34.92
N ARG A 299 14.13 -3.59 34.90
CA ARG A 299 13.80 -2.80 36.10
C ARG A 299 12.41 -3.10 36.66
N LYS A 300 11.42 -3.36 35.80
CA LYS A 300 10.02 -3.63 36.22
C LYS A 300 9.81 -5.07 36.68
N HIS A 301 10.52 -6.02 36.10
CA HIS A 301 10.24 -7.45 36.24
C HIS A 301 11.43 -8.28 36.79
N GLU A 302 12.59 -7.67 37.01
CA GLU A 302 13.82 -8.33 37.48
C GLU A 302 14.26 -9.49 36.55
N LYS A 303 14.02 -9.32 35.24
CA LYS A 303 14.27 -10.33 34.21
C LYS A 303 14.98 -9.70 33.01
N ASP A 304 16.09 -10.28 32.60
CA ASP A 304 16.85 -9.84 31.43
C ASP A 304 16.37 -10.57 30.16
N LEU A 305 15.71 -9.82 29.27
CA LEU A 305 15.21 -10.36 28.00
C LEU A 305 16.27 -10.35 26.88
N SER A 306 17.45 -9.76 27.12
CA SER A 306 18.50 -9.61 26.09
C SER A 306 19.05 -10.94 25.57
N SER A 307 18.93 -12.00 26.37
CA SER A 307 19.36 -13.36 26.01
C SER A 307 18.38 -14.09 25.09
N ASN A 308 17.19 -13.53 24.85
CA ASN A 308 16.13 -14.17 24.06
C ASN A 308 15.93 -13.45 22.71
N PRO A 309 16.45 -14.02 21.60
CA PRO A 309 16.37 -13.40 20.28
C PRO A 309 14.93 -13.15 19.80
N ARG A 310 13.99 -13.99 20.24
CA ARG A 310 12.57 -13.85 19.89
C ARG A 310 11.95 -12.66 20.61
N ALA A 311 12.18 -12.54 21.92
CA ALA A 311 11.68 -11.41 22.71
C ALA A 311 12.23 -10.09 22.18
N LEU A 312 13.55 -10.03 21.93
CA LEU A 312 14.18 -8.86 21.31
C LEU A 312 13.59 -8.52 19.94
N ARG A 313 13.26 -9.53 19.13
CA ARG A 313 12.66 -9.28 17.81
C ARG A 313 11.23 -8.72 17.93
N LEU A 314 10.39 -9.29 18.79
CA LEU A 314 9.05 -8.78 19.05
C LEU A 314 9.10 -7.34 19.55
N LEU A 315 10.04 -7.06 20.47
CA LEU A 315 10.26 -5.71 20.97
C LEU A 315 10.72 -4.75 19.87
N ARG A 316 11.69 -5.15 19.03
CA ARG A 316 12.15 -4.31 17.92
C ARG A 316 11.05 -3.99 16.92
N THR A 317 10.19 -4.95 16.59
CA THR A 317 9.02 -4.69 15.74
C THR A 317 8.07 -3.67 16.37
N ALA A 318 7.76 -3.80 17.66
CA ALA A 318 6.94 -2.82 18.36
C ALA A 318 7.61 -1.43 18.47
N CYS A 319 8.94 -1.38 18.63
CA CYS A 319 9.70 -0.12 18.65
C CYS A 319 9.70 0.58 17.29
N GLU A 320 9.82 -0.14 16.18
CA GLU A 320 9.69 0.42 14.83
C GLU A 320 8.31 1.07 14.63
N GLU A 321 7.25 0.37 15.03
CA GLU A 321 5.87 0.88 14.96
C GLU A 321 5.67 2.10 15.87
N ALA A 322 6.23 2.07 17.08
CA ALA A 322 6.19 3.20 18.00
C ALA A 322 6.93 4.42 17.43
N LYS A 323 8.14 4.24 16.87
CA LYS A 323 8.91 5.30 16.19
C LYS A 323 8.11 5.95 15.06
N ARG A 324 7.46 5.14 14.21
CA ARG A 324 6.60 5.64 13.13
C ARG A 324 5.40 6.41 13.68
N THR A 325 4.77 5.90 14.74
CA THR A 325 3.65 6.58 15.42
C THR A 325 4.09 7.93 16.00
N LEU A 326 5.27 7.99 16.64
CA LEU A 326 5.84 9.21 17.22
C LEU A 326 6.22 10.28 16.20
N SER A 327 6.36 9.91 14.92
CA SER A 327 6.59 10.88 13.85
C SER A 327 5.37 11.78 13.61
N TYR A 328 4.18 11.32 13.99
CA TYR A 328 2.92 12.04 13.80
C TYR A 328 2.25 12.41 15.11
N LEU A 329 2.23 11.49 16.08
CA LEU A 329 1.66 11.69 17.41
C LEU A 329 2.73 12.05 18.44
N THR A 330 2.32 12.69 19.52
CA THR A 330 3.21 13.07 20.64
C THR A 330 3.53 11.91 21.57
N GLN A 331 2.83 10.78 21.44
CA GLN A 331 3.04 9.57 22.23
C GLN A 331 2.67 8.32 21.44
N ALA A 332 3.28 7.19 21.82
CA ALA A 332 2.99 5.87 21.28
C ALA A 332 2.89 4.86 22.42
N SER A 333 1.97 3.91 22.28
CA SER A 333 1.83 2.77 23.19
C SER A 333 2.57 1.56 22.63
N ILE A 334 3.27 0.85 23.49
CA ILE A 334 3.89 -0.44 23.18
C ILE A 334 3.21 -1.47 24.06
N GLY A 335 2.53 -2.42 23.43
CA GLY A 335 1.94 -3.54 24.13
C GLY A 335 2.27 -4.86 23.43
N ILE A 336 3.07 -5.67 24.10
CA ILE A 336 3.51 -6.97 23.62
C ILE A 336 3.03 -8.03 24.59
N VAL A 337 2.23 -8.95 24.05
CA VAL A 337 1.73 -10.10 24.79
C VAL A 337 2.84 -11.11 25.01
N SER A 338 3.02 -11.54 26.25
CA SER A 338 3.99 -12.58 26.64
C SER A 338 5.37 -12.35 26.02
N LEU A 339 5.89 -11.14 26.21
CA LEU A 339 7.17 -10.73 25.65
C LEU A 339 8.29 -11.67 26.10
N TYR A 340 8.32 -12.01 27.39
CA TYR A 340 9.35 -12.87 27.96
C TYR A 340 8.81 -13.65 29.17
N GLU A 341 9.03 -14.97 29.21
CA GLU A 341 8.61 -15.86 30.31
C GLU A 341 7.13 -15.73 30.75
N GLY A 342 6.20 -15.52 29.81
CA GLY A 342 4.77 -15.35 30.12
C GLY A 342 4.38 -13.93 30.56
N ILE A 343 5.35 -13.02 30.69
CA ILE A 343 5.13 -11.65 31.15
C ILE A 343 4.71 -10.78 29.97
N ASP A 344 3.56 -10.16 30.10
CA ASP A 344 3.12 -9.11 29.18
C ASP A 344 3.88 -7.81 29.43
N PHE A 345 4.25 -7.12 28.35
CA PHE A 345 4.91 -5.82 28.43
C PHE A 345 4.02 -4.73 27.84
N TYR A 346 3.49 -3.88 28.71
CA TYR A 346 2.72 -2.69 28.33
C TYR A 346 3.40 -1.44 28.86
N THR A 347 3.68 -0.50 27.97
CA THR A 347 4.27 0.79 28.31
C THR A 347 3.88 1.85 27.29
N THR A 348 4.21 3.10 27.58
CA THR A 348 4.03 4.23 26.68
C THR A 348 5.33 5.01 26.58
N ILE A 349 5.54 5.66 25.45
CA ILE A 349 6.67 6.55 25.23
C ILE A 349 6.20 7.83 24.56
N THR A 350 6.75 8.95 25.02
CA THR A 350 6.48 10.26 24.44
C THR A 350 7.52 10.58 23.37
N ARG A 351 7.15 11.43 22.41
CA ARG A 351 8.07 11.95 21.38
C ARG A 351 9.27 12.61 22.03
N SER A 352 9.06 13.40 23.09
CA SER A 352 10.16 14.04 23.84
C SER A 352 11.14 13.01 24.38
N CYS A 353 10.66 11.93 24.99
CA CYS A 353 11.55 10.89 25.53
C CYS A 353 12.32 10.17 24.42
N PHE A 354 11.66 9.83 23.30
CA PHE A 354 12.34 9.30 22.12
C PHE A 354 13.40 10.25 21.57
N GLU A 355 13.09 11.55 21.51
CA GLU A 355 14.01 12.56 21.03
C GLU A 355 15.23 12.72 21.94
N ASP A 356 15.05 12.62 23.26
CA ASP A 356 16.14 12.64 24.23
C ASP A 356 17.01 11.38 24.13
N LEU A 357 16.41 10.20 23.96
CA LEU A 357 17.12 8.93 23.76
C LEU A 357 17.99 8.96 22.49
N CYS A 358 17.52 9.61 21.43
CA CYS A 358 18.20 9.67 20.14
C CYS A 358 18.98 10.97 19.91
N ALA A 359 19.13 11.83 20.94
CA ALA A 359 19.67 13.19 20.77
C ALA A 359 21.06 13.22 20.11
N ASP A 360 21.94 12.29 20.49
CA ASP A 360 23.29 12.19 19.91
C ASP A 360 23.26 11.71 18.45
N LEU A 361 22.40 10.74 18.13
CA LEU A 361 22.23 10.25 16.77
C LEU A 361 21.66 11.35 15.86
N PHE A 362 20.67 12.12 16.33
CA PHE A 362 20.13 13.24 15.57
C PHE A 362 21.16 14.32 15.31
N ARG A 363 22.00 14.68 16.29
CA ARG A 363 23.10 15.64 16.06
C ARG A 363 24.13 15.09 15.07
N SER A 364 24.42 13.79 15.12
CA SER A 364 25.40 13.17 14.22
C SER A 364 25.00 13.25 12.74
N THR A 365 23.70 13.38 12.43
CA THR A 365 23.21 13.56 11.04
C THR A 365 23.72 14.83 10.36
N LEU A 366 24.11 15.85 11.12
CA LEU A 366 24.64 17.10 10.56
C LEU A 366 26.07 16.95 10.05
N LYS A 367 26.83 15.96 10.54
CA LYS A 367 28.23 15.81 10.15
C LYS A 367 28.40 15.51 8.65
N PRO A 368 27.64 14.57 8.04
CA PRO A 368 27.61 14.41 6.59
C PRO A 368 27.19 15.68 5.84
N VAL A 369 26.24 16.46 6.36
CA VAL A 369 25.79 17.73 5.75
C VAL A 369 26.92 18.75 5.71
N GLU A 370 27.61 18.97 6.83
CA GLU A 370 28.78 19.85 6.91
C GLU A 370 29.89 19.41 5.94
N ASP A 371 30.18 18.12 5.91
CA ASP A 371 31.20 17.56 5.03
C ASP A 371 30.81 17.74 3.55
N ALA A 372 29.53 17.57 3.19
CA ALA A 372 29.06 17.75 1.82
C ALA A 372 29.22 19.20 1.36
N LEU A 373 28.85 20.16 2.21
CA LEU A 373 29.04 21.59 1.94
C LEU A 373 30.53 21.95 1.82
N TYR A 374 31.36 21.42 2.72
CA TYR A 374 32.80 21.63 2.69
C TYR A 374 33.44 21.10 1.40
N TYR A 375 33.06 19.90 0.95
CA TYR A 375 33.58 19.31 -0.29
C TYR A 375 33.02 19.98 -1.54
N ALA A 376 31.75 20.40 -1.51
CA ALA A 376 31.15 21.21 -2.58
C ALA A 376 31.76 22.63 -2.64
N LYS A 377 32.51 23.03 -1.62
CA LYS A 377 33.06 24.38 -1.42
C LYS A 377 31.95 25.44 -1.45
N MET A 378 30.86 25.16 -0.76
CA MET A 378 29.69 26.03 -0.66
C MET A 378 29.39 26.36 0.79
N ASP A 379 28.98 27.61 1.05
CA ASP A 379 28.39 27.98 2.31
C ASP A 379 26.93 27.53 2.39
N LYS A 380 26.45 27.22 3.60
CA LYS A 380 25.06 26.78 3.81
C LYS A 380 24.01 27.80 3.32
N THR A 381 24.35 29.09 3.30
CA THR A 381 23.48 30.16 2.79
C THR A 381 23.28 30.10 1.27
N GLU A 382 24.17 29.44 0.54
CA GLU A 382 24.10 29.30 -0.91
C GLU A 382 23.15 28.20 -1.37
N ILE A 383 22.78 27.26 -0.50
CA ILE A 383 21.82 26.20 -0.82
C ILE A 383 20.45 26.85 -1.02
N ASN A 384 19.81 26.65 -2.17
CA ASN A 384 18.47 27.18 -2.44
C ASN A 384 17.39 26.33 -1.77
N GLU A 385 17.48 25.01 -1.90
CA GLU A 385 16.46 24.06 -1.42
C GLU A 385 17.09 22.83 -0.78
N ILE A 386 16.35 22.24 0.17
CA ILE A 386 16.72 21.01 0.89
C ILE A 386 15.63 19.99 0.63
N VAL A 387 15.95 18.91 -0.05
CA VAL A 387 15.01 17.86 -0.43
C VAL A 387 15.21 16.66 0.48
N LEU A 388 14.13 16.20 1.11
CA LEU A 388 14.14 15.06 2.03
C LEU A 388 13.80 13.76 1.30
N VAL A 389 14.58 12.71 1.55
CA VAL A 389 14.42 11.38 0.97
C VAL A 389 14.61 10.32 2.05
N GLY A 390 13.94 9.18 1.93
CA GLY A 390 14.04 8.09 2.89
C GLY A 390 13.09 8.27 4.09
N GLY A 391 12.43 7.17 4.48
CA GLY A 391 11.34 7.20 5.46
C GLY A 391 11.69 7.76 6.85
N SER A 392 12.96 7.76 7.26
CA SER A 392 13.36 8.31 8.57
C SER A 392 13.38 9.84 8.60
N THR A 393 13.32 10.52 7.45
CA THR A 393 13.17 12.00 7.38
C THR A 393 11.81 12.49 7.86
N ARG A 394 10.84 11.58 8.05
CA ARG A 394 9.53 11.88 8.65
C ARG A 394 9.61 12.18 10.15
N ILE A 395 10.73 11.89 10.80
CA ILE A 395 10.94 12.18 12.22
C ILE A 395 11.00 13.71 12.40
N PRO A 396 10.08 14.35 13.16
CA PRO A 396 10.03 15.80 13.29
C PRO A 396 11.35 16.41 13.79
N LYS A 397 12.06 15.70 14.67
CA LYS A 397 13.34 16.17 15.19
C LYS A 397 14.44 16.25 14.14
N ILE A 398 14.48 15.34 13.17
CA ILE A 398 15.42 15.40 12.04
C ILE A 398 15.15 16.65 11.20
N GLN A 399 13.89 16.90 10.88
CA GLN A 399 13.48 18.10 10.14
C GLN A 399 13.86 19.38 10.89
N ASN A 400 13.57 19.47 12.18
CA ASN A 400 13.93 20.62 13.01
C ASN A 400 15.46 20.85 13.04
N VAL A 401 16.25 19.79 13.22
CA VAL A 401 17.72 19.87 13.25
C VAL A 401 18.27 20.40 11.92
N LEU A 402 17.71 19.98 10.79
CA LEU A 402 18.08 20.50 9.47
C LEU A 402 17.64 21.96 9.27
N GLN A 403 16.40 22.30 9.63
CA GLN A 403 15.91 23.68 9.54
C GLN A 403 16.77 24.63 10.38
N ASP A 404 17.07 24.27 11.62
CA ASP A 404 17.93 25.04 12.51
C ASP A 404 19.34 25.23 11.89
N PHE A 405 19.91 24.15 11.33
CA PHE A 405 21.20 24.22 10.64
C PHE A 405 21.18 25.19 9.46
N PHE A 406 20.10 25.23 8.68
CA PHE A 406 19.90 26.12 7.54
C PHE A 406 19.14 27.42 7.88
N ASN A 407 19.22 27.88 9.13
CA ASN A 407 18.69 29.17 9.60
C ASN A 407 17.17 29.34 9.37
N GLY A 408 16.39 28.27 9.60
CA GLY A 408 14.93 28.25 9.46
C GLY A 408 14.42 28.12 8.02
N LYS A 409 15.29 27.75 7.06
CA LYS A 409 14.87 27.48 5.68
C LYS A 409 13.86 26.34 5.63
N GLU A 410 12.78 26.54 4.86
CA GLU A 410 11.76 25.49 4.64
C GLU A 410 12.35 24.28 3.91
N LEU A 411 11.89 23.09 4.31
CA LEU A 411 12.28 21.83 3.70
C LEU A 411 11.32 21.49 2.56
N ASN A 412 11.85 20.97 1.46
CA ASN A 412 11.06 20.59 0.30
C ASN A 412 10.52 19.16 0.47
N GLU A 413 9.20 19.05 0.53
CA GLU A 413 8.45 17.78 0.65
C GLU A 413 7.66 17.45 -0.64
N SER A 414 8.06 18.03 -1.79
CA SER A 414 7.31 17.89 -3.06
C SER A 414 7.36 16.48 -3.66
N ILE A 415 8.34 15.66 -3.27
CA ILE A 415 8.51 14.29 -3.73
C ILE A 415 8.23 13.30 -2.60
N ASN A 416 7.67 12.14 -2.93
CA ASN A 416 7.44 11.09 -1.93
C ASN A 416 8.79 10.49 -1.49
N PRO A 417 9.18 10.58 -0.21
CA PRO A 417 10.50 10.16 0.25
C PRO A 417 10.76 8.65 0.10
N ASP A 418 9.71 7.83 0.01
CA ASP A 418 9.83 6.36 -0.14
C ASP A 418 9.83 5.90 -1.61
N GLU A 419 9.44 6.77 -2.55
CA GLU A 419 9.32 6.45 -3.99
C GLU A 419 10.32 7.22 -4.87
N ALA A 420 10.84 8.37 -4.40
CA ALA A 420 11.67 9.29 -5.16
C ALA A 420 12.89 8.63 -5.82
N VAL A 421 13.56 7.73 -5.10
CA VAL A 421 14.76 7.02 -5.58
C VAL A 421 14.39 6.09 -6.74
N ALA A 422 13.34 5.29 -6.61
CA ALA A 422 12.86 4.41 -7.68
C ALA A 422 12.33 5.23 -8.88
N CYS A 423 11.69 6.37 -8.63
CA CYS A 423 11.23 7.29 -9.67
C CYS A 423 12.39 7.80 -10.52
N GLY A 424 13.44 8.31 -9.89
CA GLY A 424 14.64 8.79 -10.58
C GLY A 424 15.35 7.69 -11.37
N ALA A 425 15.43 6.50 -10.79
CA ALA A 425 15.99 5.33 -11.48
C ALA A 425 15.16 4.96 -12.72
N ALA A 426 13.84 5.05 -12.66
CA ALA A 426 12.95 4.74 -13.78
C ALA A 426 13.08 5.77 -14.92
N ILE A 427 13.21 7.06 -14.58
CA ILE A 427 13.50 8.14 -15.54
C ILE A 427 14.84 7.87 -16.23
N GLN A 428 15.88 7.56 -15.45
CA GLN A 428 17.20 7.25 -15.99
C GLN A 428 17.18 6.00 -16.88
N ALA A 429 16.41 4.98 -16.51
CA ALA A 429 16.22 3.77 -17.32
C ALA A 429 15.56 4.10 -18.67
N ALA A 430 14.54 4.97 -18.66
CA ALA A 430 13.86 5.41 -19.88
C ALA A 430 14.81 6.17 -20.82
N LEU A 431 15.61 7.09 -20.29
CA LEU A 431 16.63 7.84 -21.03
C LEU A 431 17.62 6.90 -21.72
N LEU A 432 18.20 5.97 -20.97
CA LEU A 432 19.19 5.01 -21.49
C LEU A 432 18.59 4.01 -22.48
N CYS A 433 17.29 3.73 -22.36
CA CYS A 433 16.55 2.94 -23.34
C CYS A 433 16.03 3.75 -24.52
N GLY A 434 16.36 5.04 -24.63
CA GLY A 434 16.02 5.90 -25.76
C GLY A 434 14.52 6.19 -25.91
N TYR A 435 13.78 6.19 -24.79
CA TYR A 435 12.41 6.69 -24.77
C TYR A 435 12.40 8.18 -25.09
N LYS A 436 11.51 8.59 -26.00
CA LYS A 436 11.34 10.01 -26.33
C LYS A 436 10.13 10.56 -25.59
N SER A 437 10.36 11.65 -24.84
CA SER A 437 9.32 12.46 -24.20
C SER A 437 9.81 13.91 -24.14
N LYS A 438 8.90 14.88 -24.17
CA LYS A 438 9.24 16.30 -23.94
C LYS A 438 9.98 16.50 -22.62
N ILE A 439 9.69 15.66 -21.63
CA ILE A 439 10.29 15.71 -20.29
C ILE A 439 11.72 15.13 -20.27
N LEU A 440 12.04 14.22 -21.19
CA LEU A 440 13.28 13.44 -21.18
C LEU A 440 14.37 14.02 -22.11
N ASN A 441 14.01 14.82 -23.12
CA ASN A 441 14.94 15.21 -24.17
C ASN A 441 16.06 16.17 -23.71
N ASP A 442 15.88 16.87 -22.57
CA ASP A 442 16.77 17.95 -22.12
C ASP A 442 17.53 17.57 -20.83
N PHE A 443 17.56 16.29 -20.44
CA PHE A 443 18.10 15.86 -19.16
C PHE A 443 19.51 15.27 -19.25
N LEU A 444 20.45 15.78 -18.45
CA LEU A 444 21.83 15.26 -18.36
C LEU A 444 22.30 15.22 -16.90
N LEU A 445 22.69 14.05 -16.43
CA LEU A 445 23.25 13.84 -15.09
C LEU A 445 24.76 13.60 -15.16
N LEU A 446 25.53 14.49 -14.53
CA LEU A 446 26.95 14.30 -14.21
C LEU A 446 27.09 13.89 -12.73
N GLU A 447 27.57 12.67 -12.51
CA GLU A 447 27.90 12.17 -11.17
C GLU A 447 29.36 12.49 -10.80
N ALA A 448 29.70 12.27 -9.53
CA ALA A 448 31.05 12.42 -9.02
C ALA A 448 31.48 11.21 -8.17
N THR A 449 32.77 10.86 -8.21
CA THR A 449 33.36 9.77 -7.40
C THR A 449 33.20 10.04 -5.90
N SER A 450 32.81 9.05 -5.09
CA SER A 450 32.71 9.22 -3.63
C SER A 450 34.04 9.04 -2.88
N HIS A 451 35.02 8.37 -3.50
CA HIS A 451 36.34 8.09 -2.92
C HIS A 451 37.49 8.57 -3.80
N SER A 452 38.68 8.67 -3.19
CA SER A 452 39.92 8.87 -3.94
C SER A 452 40.54 7.51 -4.29
N PHE A 453 41.07 7.38 -5.49
CA PHE A 453 41.68 6.16 -6.01
C PHE A 453 43.16 6.39 -6.31
N GLY A 454 44.01 5.44 -5.94
CA GLY A 454 45.44 5.57 -6.09
C GLY A 454 46.20 4.26 -5.99
N ILE A 455 47.52 4.35 -5.95
CA ILE A 455 48.42 3.19 -5.81
C ILE A 455 49.37 3.33 -4.62
N GLU A 456 49.84 2.21 -4.08
CA GLU A 456 50.95 2.19 -3.11
C GLU A 456 52.27 2.59 -3.78
N ILE A 457 52.96 3.56 -3.20
CA ILE A 457 54.35 3.92 -3.52
C ILE A 457 55.28 3.58 -2.33
N GLY A 458 56.59 3.74 -2.52
CA GLY A 458 57.58 3.38 -1.50
C GLY A 458 57.30 4.04 -0.14
N GLY A 459 57.39 3.24 0.95
CA GLY A 459 57.08 3.72 2.31
C GLY A 459 55.66 3.39 2.78
N GLY A 460 54.85 2.71 1.96
CA GLY A 460 53.46 2.41 2.29
C GLY A 460 52.52 3.61 2.09
N GLU A 461 52.95 4.59 1.30
CA GLU A 461 52.18 5.80 1.00
C GLU A 461 51.27 5.60 -0.22
N LEU A 462 50.13 6.29 -0.26
CA LEU A 462 49.12 6.28 -1.30
C LEU A 462 49.34 7.48 -2.21
N TYR A 463 49.67 7.21 -3.47
CA TYR A 463 49.64 8.22 -4.51
C TYR A 463 48.26 8.28 -5.16
N THR A 464 47.50 9.35 -4.89
CA THR A 464 46.16 9.54 -5.46
C THR A 464 46.24 9.93 -6.93
N ILE A 465 45.55 9.17 -7.80
CA ILE A 465 45.44 9.41 -9.24
C ILE A 465 44.09 10.05 -9.57
N ILE A 466 42.98 9.50 -9.05
CA ILE A 466 41.64 10.11 -9.12
C ILE A 466 41.30 10.61 -7.73
N ARG A 467 40.98 11.90 -7.60
CA ARG A 467 40.53 12.47 -6.33
C ARG A 467 39.03 12.24 -6.16
N ARG A 468 38.58 12.15 -4.91
CA ARG A 468 37.14 12.21 -4.62
C ARG A 468 36.50 13.48 -5.21
N ASP A 469 35.19 13.40 -5.42
CA ASP A 469 34.35 14.44 -6.03
C ASP A 469 34.75 14.79 -7.49
N THR A 470 35.49 13.91 -8.18
CA THR A 470 35.79 14.07 -9.61
C THR A 470 34.61 13.60 -10.44
N SER A 471 34.19 14.38 -11.44
CA SER A 471 33.07 14.02 -12.32
C SER A 471 33.34 12.71 -13.08
N ILE A 472 32.32 11.86 -13.22
CA ILE A 472 32.40 10.58 -13.93
C ILE A 472 31.48 10.55 -15.16
N PRO A 473 31.86 9.82 -16.24
CA PRO A 473 33.08 9.02 -16.39
C PRO A 473 34.34 9.88 -16.53
N CYS A 474 35.49 9.38 -16.06
CA CYS A 474 36.77 10.07 -16.20
C CYS A 474 37.96 9.12 -16.36
N LYS A 475 39.04 9.64 -16.96
CA LYS A 475 40.27 8.89 -17.20
C LYS A 475 41.48 9.71 -16.83
N PHE A 476 42.30 9.16 -15.94
CA PHE A 476 43.54 9.77 -15.47
C PHE A 476 44.69 8.78 -15.60
N TRP A 477 45.92 9.26 -15.77
CA TRP A 477 47.09 8.40 -15.81
C TRP A 477 48.29 9.08 -15.14
N LYS A 478 49.23 8.26 -14.69
CA LYS A 478 50.51 8.73 -14.16
C LYS A 478 51.62 7.76 -14.54
N THR A 479 52.76 8.31 -14.94
CA THR A 479 53.98 7.54 -15.22
C THR A 479 54.82 7.37 -13.96
N PHE A 480 55.23 6.13 -13.71
CA PHE A 480 56.12 5.70 -12.63
C PHE A 480 57.38 5.03 -13.21
N THR A 481 58.32 4.66 -12.36
CA THR A 481 59.57 4.00 -12.77
C THR A 481 60.01 2.93 -11.78
N THR A 482 61.01 2.13 -12.14
CA THR A 482 61.57 1.08 -11.29
C THR A 482 62.43 1.66 -10.16
N LYS A 483 62.42 0.98 -9.02
CA LYS A 483 63.19 1.39 -7.82
C LYS A 483 64.62 0.85 -7.85
N ASN A 484 64.83 -0.30 -8.49
CA ASN A 484 66.10 -1.00 -8.56
C ASN A 484 66.57 -1.15 -10.01
N ASP A 485 67.88 -1.23 -10.20
CA ASP A 485 68.49 -1.52 -11.51
C ASP A 485 68.04 -2.90 -11.99
N ASN A 486 67.78 -3.03 -13.29
CA ASN A 486 67.37 -4.26 -13.96
C ASN A 486 66.12 -4.93 -13.35
N GLN A 487 65.25 -4.15 -12.71
CA GLN A 487 63.98 -4.64 -12.17
C GLN A 487 63.04 -5.08 -13.32
N SER A 488 62.81 -6.39 -13.42
CA SER A 488 62.03 -7.01 -14.51
C SER A 488 60.50 -7.02 -14.29
N SER A 489 60.05 -6.62 -13.10
CA SER A 489 58.63 -6.54 -12.78
C SER A 489 58.32 -5.51 -11.69
N VAL A 490 57.12 -4.92 -11.73
CA VAL A 490 56.58 -4.01 -10.71
C VAL A 490 55.26 -4.53 -10.18
N LEU A 491 55.13 -4.61 -8.85
CA LEU A 491 53.88 -4.88 -8.15
C LEU A 491 53.10 -3.58 -8.00
N ILE A 492 51.88 -3.54 -8.54
CA ILE A 492 50.97 -2.41 -8.44
C ILE A 492 49.83 -2.83 -7.53
N LYS A 493 49.64 -2.10 -6.42
CA LYS A 493 48.52 -2.28 -5.51
C LYS A 493 47.64 -1.06 -5.58
N VAL A 494 46.35 -1.27 -5.87
CA VAL A 494 45.35 -0.24 -6.10
C VAL A 494 44.51 -0.09 -4.84
N TYR A 495 44.32 1.15 -4.41
CA TYR A 495 43.62 1.48 -3.17
C TYR A 495 42.51 2.51 -3.42
N GLU A 496 41.49 2.45 -2.58
CA GLU A 496 40.37 3.39 -2.48
C GLU A 496 40.29 3.94 -1.05
N GLY A 497 40.04 5.25 -0.88
CA GLY A 497 39.76 5.80 0.45
C GLY A 497 39.58 7.31 0.56
N ARG A 498 39.43 7.78 1.81
CA ARG A 498 38.75 9.06 2.12
C ARG A 498 39.62 10.27 2.46
N ARG A 499 40.95 10.17 2.68
CA ARG A 499 41.98 11.28 2.73
C ARG A 499 43.16 11.03 3.68
N LYS A 500 43.90 9.93 3.55
CA LYS A 500 45.19 9.79 4.24
C LYS A 500 46.27 9.23 3.32
N ILE A 501 47.49 9.72 3.51
CA ILE A 501 48.67 9.33 2.73
C ILE A 501 49.04 7.87 2.98
N LEU A 502 48.63 7.21 4.07
CA LEU A 502 49.07 5.85 4.37
C LEU A 502 48.10 4.79 3.83
N THR A 503 48.61 3.84 3.06
CA THR A 503 47.83 2.74 2.46
C THR A 503 47.15 1.82 3.47
N ARG A 504 47.71 1.68 4.68
CA ARG A 504 47.13 0.87 5.78
C ARG A 504 45.78 1.39 6.30
N GLU A 505 45.41 2.62 5.95
CA GLU A 505 44.16 3.26 6.34
C GLU A 505 43.17 3.37 5.15
N ASN A 506 43.52 2.76 4.01
CA ASN A 506 42.71 2.73 2.79
C ASN A 506 42.36 1.28 2.42
N ILE A 507 41.32 1.11 1.60
CA ILE A 507 40.84 -0.21 1.18
C ILE A 507 41.66 -0.67 -0.01
N LEU A 508 42.31 -1.84 0.08
CA LEU A 508 42.98 -2.47 -1.05
C LEU A 508 41.92 -3.06 -1.99
N LEU A 509 41.80 -2.51 -3.20
CA LEU A 509 40.91 -3.04 -4.24
C LEU A 509 41.50 -4.25 -4.93
N GLY A 510 42.81 -4.26 -5.11
CA GLY A 510 43.51 -5.36 -5.74
C GLY A 510 44.97 -5.06 -6.00
N GLN A 511 45.71 -6.10 -6.39
CA GLN A 511 47.11 -5.98 -6.77
C GLN A 511 47.43 -6.82 -8.01
N PHE A 512 48.33 -6.34 -8.85
CA PHE A 512 48.80 -7.08 -10.01
C PHE A 512 50.26 -6.78 -10.30
N ILE A 513 50.92 -7.70 -11.01
CA ILE A 513 52.34 -7.59 -11.35
C ILE A 513 52.45 -7.26 -12.84
N LEU A 514 53.04 -6.11 -13.17
CA LEU A 514 53.53 -5.83 -14.51
C LEU A 514 54.89 -6.50 -14.65
N SER A 515 55.00 -7.50 -15.52
CA SER A 515 56.24 -8.25 -15.78
C SER A 515 56.74 -8.00 -17.20
N GLY A 516 57.98 -8.40 -17.50
CA GLY A 516 58.56 -8.23 -18.84
C GLY A 516 59.17 -6.85 -19.08
N ILE A 517 59.50 -6.12 -18.00
CA ILE A 517 60.21 -4.84 -18.10
C ILE A 517 61.65 -5.12 -18.53
N GLY A 518 62.09 -4.47 -19.61
CA GLY A 518 63.44 -4.63 -20.14
C GLY A 518 64.52 -4.25 -19.11
N PRO A 519 65.70 -4.91 -19.11
CA PRO A 519 66.81 -4.53 -18.23
C PRO A 519 67.25 -3.09 -18.51
N ALA A 520 67.15 -2.22 -17.50
CA ALA A 520 67.57 -0.83 -17.56
C ALA A 520 67.97 -0.35 -16.14
N GLU A 521 68.75 0.72 -16.05
CA GLU A 521 69.05 1.36 -14.75
C GLU A 521 67.76 1.85 -14.08
N ARG A 522 67.75 1.90 -12.74
CA ARG A 522 66.62 2.44 -11.98
C ARG A 522 66.28 3.84 -12.47
N GLY A 523 64.99 4.17 -12.54
CA GLY A 523 64.56 5.48 -13.04
C GLY A 523 64.41 5.58 -14.57
N ILE A 524 64.91 4.62 -15.35
CA ILE A 524 64.80 4.63 -16.82
C ILE A 524 63.45 4.09 -17.32
N PRO A 525 62.95 2.92 -16.87
CA PRO A 525 61.66 2.40 -17.33
C PRO A 525 60.53 3.41 -17.05
N ARG A 526 59.61 3.59 -18.02
CA ARG A 526 58.49 4.53 -17.90
C ARG A 526 57.20 3.75 -17.92
N ILE A 527 56.65 3.52 -16.73
CA ILE A 527 55.47 2.69 -16.51
C ILE A 527 54.26 3.59 -16.38
N GLU A 528 53.46 3.71 -17.44
CA GLU A 528 52.20 4.43 -17.40
C GLU A 528 51.13 3.57 -16.72
N ILE A 529 50.52 4.10 -15.66
CA ILE A 529 49.38 3.49 -14.98
C ILE A 529 48.18 4.38 -15.23
N THR A 530 47.14 3.82 -15.85
CA THR A 530 45.90 4.51 -16.23
C THR A 530 44.75 4.02 -15.36
N PHE A 531 43.98 4.97 -14.82
CA PHE A 531 42.75 4.76 -14.06
C PHE A 531 41.60 5.26 -14.94
N ASP A 532 40.71 4.36 -15.33
CA ASP A 532 39.55 4.61 -16.20
C ASP A 532 38.28 4.31 -15.38
N MET A 533 37.55 5.36 -14.99
CA MET A 533 36.34 5.29 -14.18
C MET A 533 35.11 5.41 -15.09
N ASP A 534 34.25 4.39 -15.09
CA ASP A 534 33.04 4.39 -15.92
C ASP A 534 31.88 5.18 -15.29
N CYS A 535 30.74 5.24 -15.98
CA CYS A 535 29.54 5.94 -15.50
C CYS A 535 28.80 5.23 -14.35
N ASN A 536 29.31 4.09 -13.86
CA ASN A 536 28.79 3.34 -12.72
C ASN A 536 29.68 3.49 -11.47
N ASP A 537 30.71 4.35 -11.54
CA ASP A 537 31.76 4.48 -10.52
C ASP A 537 32.54 3.16 -10.31
N ILE A 538 32.77 2.42 -11.40
CA ILE A 538 33.56 1.18 -11.41
C ILE A 538 34.91 1.43 -12.08
N LEU A 539 36.00 1.11 -11.36
CA LEU A 539 37.36 1.42 -11.77
C LEU A 539 37.99 0.31 -12.62
N THR A 540 38.52 0.69 -13.78
CA THR A 540 39.44 -0.14 -14.57
C THR A 540 40.84 0.45 -14.49
N VAL A 541 41.81 -0.32 -13.97
CA VAL A 541 43.22 0.07 -13.98
C VAL A 541 43.98 -0.71 -15.04
N THR A 542 44.83 -0.01 -15.81
CA THR A 542 45.76 -0.63 -16.77
C THR A 542 47.17 -0.12 -16.53
N ALA A 543 48.18 -0.94 -16.78
CA ALA A 543 49.58 -0.53 -16.71
C ALA A 543 50.35 -0.99 -17.95
N ALA A 544 51.21 -0.12 -18.49
CA ALA A 544 52.05 -0.41 -19.63
C ALA A 544 53.42 0.27 -19.47
N ASP A 545 54.48 -0.39 -19.96
CA ASP A 545 55.79 0.24 -20.10
C ASP A 545 55.88 0.93 -21.48
N GLU A 546 56.15 2.24 -21.49
CA GLU A 546 56.16 3.07 -22.69
C GLU A 546 57.18 2.59 -23.75
N PHE A 547 58.28 1.96 -23.32
CA PHE A 547 59.31 1.48 -24.25
C PHE A 547 58.91 0.19 -24.97
N THR A 548 58.29 -0.75 -24.26
CA THR A 548 57.77 -2.00 -24.84
C THR A 548 56.41 -1.81 -25.54
N TRP A 549 55.75 -0.66 -25.36
CA TRP A 549 54.48 -0.31 -26.01
C TRP A 549 54.56 -0.34 -27.55
N LYS A 550 55.73 -0.05 -28.13
CA LYS A 550 55.96 -0.18 -29.59
C LYS A 550 55.97 -1.64 -30.10
N ASN A 551 56.04 -2.65 -29.22
CA ASN A 551 56.12 -4.07 -29.56
C ASN A 551 54.86 -4.89 -29.16
N LYS A 552 53.68 -4.27 -29.00
CA LYS A 552 52.36 -4.95 -28.84
C LYS A 552 52.23 -5.94 -27.65
N ILE A 553 52.82 -5.65 -26.49
CA ILE A 553 52.48 -6.38 -25.25
C ILE A 553 51.89 -5.40 -24.24
N SER A 554 50.59 -5.11 -24.34
CA SER A 554 49.83 -4.45 -23.28
C SER A 554 49.31 -5.52 -22.31
N HIS A 555 49.81 -5.53 -21.07
CA HIS A 555 49.17 -6.29 -20.00
C HIS A 555 47.97 -5.50 -19.48
N GLN A 556 46.82 -5.67 -20.14
CA GLN A 556 45.55 -5.14 -19.67
C GLN A 556 45.08 -5.98 -18.47
N ILE A 557 45.68 -5.73 -17.29
CA ILE A 557 45.26 -6.42 -16.06
C ILE A 557 44.14 -5.62 -15.45
N ASN A 558 42.93 -5.96 -15.88
CA ASN A 558 41.73 -5.41 -15.31
C ASN A 558 41.64 -5.84 -13.82
N VAL A 559 41.66 -4.87 -12.89
CA VAL A 559 41.46 -5.12 -11.44
C VAL A 559 40.15 -5.88 -11.20
N GLN A 560 39.21 -5.81 -12.14
CA GLN A 560 38.04 -6.67 -12.29
C GLN A 560 38.31 -8.19 -12.20
N ARG A 561 39.55 -8.71 -12.24
CA ARG A 561 39.83 -10.17 -12.32
C ARG A 561 40.65 -10.78 -11.17
N LEU A 562 40.78 -10.12 -10.02
CA LEU A 562 41.65 -10.61 -8.94
C LEU A 562 41.02 -11.58 -7.94
N ALA A 563 39.70 -11.81 -7.99
CA ALA A 563 39.10 -13.00 -7.40
C ALA A 563 39.05 -14.12 -8.45
N PRO A 564 39.56 -15.33 -8.17
CA PRO A 564 39.47 -16.43 -9.12
C PRO A 564 38.02 -16.69 -9.54
N PRO A 565 37.72 -17.02 -10.81
CA PRO A 565 36.35 -17.21 -11.31
C PRO A 565 35.51 -18.13 -10.40
N HIS A 566 36.12 -19.21 -9.91
CA HIS A 566 35.49 -20.21 -9.04
C HIS A 566 35.01 -19.68 -7.68
N ARG A 567 35.54 -18.56 -7.16
CA ARG A 567 35.06 -17.93 -5.92
C ARG A 567 33.83 -17.03 -6.17
N ARG A 568 33.76 -16.35 -7.32
CA ARG A 568 32.59 -15.51 -7.69
C ARG A 568 31.34 -16.32 -7.98
N PHE A 569 31.47 -17.46 -8.68
CA PHE A 569 30.34 -18.34 -8.94
C PHE A 569 29.67 -18.85 -7.65
N LYS A 570 30.43 -19.06 -6.57
CA LYS A 570 29.88 -19.52 -5.27
C LYS A 570 29.03 -18.46 -4.53
N LEU A 571 29.15 -17.16 -4.86
CA LEU A 571 28.40 -16.10 -4.17
C LEU A 571 26.92 -16.13 -4.55
N PHE A 572 26.59 -16.44 -5.80
CA PHE A 572 25.22 -16.31 -6.33
C PHE A 572 24.51 -17.65 -6.55
N HIS A 573 25.19 -18.77 -6.30
CA HIS A 573 24.58 -20.09 -6.37
C HIS A 573 23.66 -20.35 -5.17
N GLU A 574 22.55 -21.00 -5.45
CA GLU A 574 21.72 -21.57 -4.40
C GLU A 574 22.54 -22.55 -3.56
N PRO A 575 22.40 -22.50 -2.23
CA PRO A 575 23.09 -23.45 -1.37
C PRO A 575 22.55 -24.88 -1.60
N ILE A 576 23.33 -25.68 -2.34
CA ILE A 576 23.19 -27.15 -2.58
C ILE A 576 21.79 -27.59 -3.05
N ASN A 577 21.63 -27.84 -4.36
CA ASN A 577 20.58 -28.66 -5.00
C ASN A 577 19.21 -28.65 -4.27
N LEU A 578 18.68 -27.45 -4.02
CA LEU A 578 17.26 -27.25 -3.78
C LEU A 578 16.55 -27.61 -5.10
N LYS A 579 16.27 -28.89 -5.32
CA LYS A 579 15.51 -29.33 -6.49
C LYS A 579 14.08 -28.79 -6.35
N MET A 580 13.84 -27.62 -6.92
CA MET A 580 12.51 -27.05 -7.03
C MET A 580 11.67 -27.86 -8.04
N ASN A 581 10.49 -28.28 -7.59
CA ASN A 581 9.36 -28.55 -8.48
C ASN A 581 8.61 -27.22 -8.67
N ASP A 582 9.14 -26.29 -9.47
CA ASP A 582 8.46 -25.01 -9.77
C ASP A 582 7.34 -25.14 -10.83
N ASP A 583 6.79 -26.34 -11.00
CA ASP A 583 5.67 -26.60 -11.90
C ASP A 583 4.39 -26.78 -11.07
N PRO A 584 3.56 -25.74 -10.89
CA PRO A 584 2.30 -25.85 -10.15
C PRO A 584 1.34 -26.89 -10.74
N SER A 585 1.55 -27.32 -11.99
CA SER A 585 0.75 -28.38 -12.63
C SER A 585 1.12 -29.80 -12.18
N LYS A 586 2.29 -30.01 -11.56
CA LYS A 586 2.77 -31.35 -11.15
C LYS A 586 2.66 -31.66 -9.67
N ALA A 587 2.53 -30.64 -8.80
CA ALA A 587 2.31 -30.82 -7.37
C ALA A 587 0.98 -31.56 -7.06
N ALA A 588 0.01 -31.55 -7.98
CA ALA A 588 -1.24 -32.29 -7.88
C ALA A 588 -1.09 -33.83 -7.96
N SER A 589 0.09 -34.37 -8.29
CA SER A 589 0.25 -35.79 -8.64
C SER A 589 0.98 -36.68 -7.61
N LYS A 590 1.40 -36.15 -6.45
CA LYS A 590 2.18 -36.91 -5.45
C LYS A 590 1.68 -36.86 -4.01
N ALA A 591 0.39 -36.63 -3.79
CA ALA A 591 -0.27 -36.96 -2.53
C ALA A 591 -0.87 -38.37 -2.62
N ALA A 592 -0.14 -39.38 -2.15
CA ALA A 592 -0.74 -40.69 -1.87
C ALA A 592 -1.69 -40.54 -0.66
N PRO A 593 -2.95 -40.99 -0.76
CA PRO A 593 -3.90 -40.83 0.33
C PRO A 593 -3.54 -41.76 1.49
N ILE A 594 -3.35 -41.20 2.69
CA ILE A 594 -3.41 -41.97 3.93
C ILE A 594 -4.88 -42.26 4.19
N SER A 595 -5.39 -43.35 3.61
CA SER A 595 -6.68 -43.93 3.96
C SER A 595 -6.53 -45.43 4.17
N ALA A 596 -6.43 -45.85 5.44
CA ALA A 596 -6.76 -47.19 5.95
C ALA A 596 -6.77 -47.07 7.49
N VAL A 597 -7.74 -47.54 8.29
CA VAL A 597 -8.47 -48.81 8.24
C VAL A 597 -9.74 -48.68 9.10
N ILE A 598 -10.94 -48.95 8.56
CA ILE A 598 -11.97 -49.87 9.11
C ILE A 598 -12.76 -50.44 7.90
N PRO A 599 -12.91 -51.77 7.74
CA PRO A 599 -13.39 -52.35 6.49
C PRO A 599 -14.90 -52.60 6.49
N MET A 600 -15.60 -52.16 5.44
CA MET A 600 -16.91 -52.72 5.07
C MET A 600 -16.80 -53.44 3.72
N LYS A 601 -17.12 -54.74 3.77
CA LYS A 601 -17.11 -55.67 2.63
C LYS A 601 -18.12 -55.25 1.57
N ALA A 602 -17.66 -55.18 0.33
CA ALA A 602 -18.50 -55.15 -0.86
C ALA A 602 -19.05 -56.54 -1.19
N THR A 603 -20.30 -56.62 -1.62
CA THR A 603 -20.73 -57.61 -2.63
C THR A 603 -21.72 -56.98 -3.60
N SER A 604 -21.39 -57.16 -4.88
CA SER A 604 -22.16 -56.90 -6.10
C SER A 604 -23.47 -57.68 -6.16
N ILE A 605 -24.44 -57.23 -6.97
CA ILE A 605 -25.00 -57.97 -8.13
C ILE A 605 -26.16 -57.18 -8.76
N ALA A 606 -26.16 -57.14 -10.09
CA ALA A 606 -27.22 -56.61 -10.93
C ALA A 606 -28.35 -57.63 -11.19
N ALA A 607 -29.55 -57.08 -11.42
CA ALA A 607 -30.65 -57.58 -12.27
C ALA A 607 -31.42 -58.89 -11.89
N ARG A 608 -32.73 -58.77 -11.61
CA ARG A 608 -33.86 -59.23 -12.46
C ARG A 608 -35.21 -59.29 -11.70
N LYS A 609 -36.23 -58.72 -12.35
CA LYS A 609 -37.66 -59.11 -12.51
C LYS A 609 -38.52 -59.66 -11.34
N SER A 610 -39.76 -59.14 -11.39
CA SER A 610 -41.09 -59.77 -11.16
C SER A 610 -41.75 -59.80 -9.76
N ALA A 611 -42.86 -59.05 -9.71
CA ALA A 611 -44.24 -59.46 -9.36
C ALA A 611 -44.77 -59.38 -7.91
N MET A 612 -45.89 -58.63 -7.79
CA MET A 612 -47.06 -58.79 -6.88
C MET A 612 -46.82 -58.55 -5.37
N LYS A 613 -47.68 -57.89 -4.57
CA LYS A 613 -49.15 -57.68 -4.58
C LYS A 613 -49.52 -56.59 -3.51
N ALA A 614 -50.56 -55.78 -3.79
CA ALA A 614 -51.65 -55.20 -2.94
C ALA A 614 -51.48 -55.07 -1.40
N ALA A 615 -51.98 -54.08 -0.64
CA ALA A 615 -52.84 -52.87 -0.77
C ALA A 615 -52.88 -52.14 0.63
N PRO A 616 -53.87 -51.30 1.01
CA PRO A 616 -54.09 -49.89 0.64
C PRO A 616 -54.19 -48.92 1.85
N GLY A 617 -54.21 -47.61 1.60
CA GLY A 617 -54.48 -46.60 2.64
C GLY A 617 -54.59 -45.17 2.11
N THR A 618 -55.71 -44.85 1.47
CA THR A 618 -56.10 -43.54 0.93
C THR A 618 -56.45 -42.51 2.00
N ARG A 619 -56.03 -41.25 1.82
CA ARG A 619 -56.93 -40.09 1.99
C ARG A 619 -56.49 -38.92 1.11
N ALA A 620 -57.46 -38.44 0.33
CA ALA A 620 -57.33 -37.44 -0.71
C ALA A 620 -57.41 -36.01 -0.16
N VAL A 621 -56.63 -35.09 -0.74
CA VAL A 621 -56.95 -33.66 -0.83
C VAL A 621 -56.75 -33.22 -2.29
N ARG A 622 -57.69 -32.39 -2.75
CA ARG A 622 -58.10 -32.13 -4.14
C ARG A 622 -57.02 -31.41 -4.96
N LYS A 623 -56.84 -31.86 -6.21
CA LYS A 623 -56.16 -31.14 -7.29
C LYS A 623 -57.10 -30.09 -7.90
N ALA A 624 -56.61 -28.85 -8.05
CA ALA A 624 -57.10 -27.92 -9.07
C ALA A 624 -56.26 -28.10 -10.35
N ALA A 625 -56.92 -28.03 -11.50
CA ALA A 625 -56.39 -28.35 -12.82
C ALA A 625 -55.42 -27.28 -13.38
N PRO A 626 -54.45 -27.65 -14.23
CA PRO A 626 -53.58 -26.71 -14.92
C PRO A 626 -54.25 -26.20 -16.20
N VAL A 627 -54.30 -24.88 -16.38
CA VAL A 627 -54.64 -24.28 -17.67
C VAL A 627 -53.36 -24.10 -18.47
N THR A 628 -53.23 -24.91 -19.51
CA THR A 628 -52.27 -24.75 -20.60
C THR A 628 -52.66 -23.57 -21.49
N ARG A 629 -51.75 -22.63 -21.72
CA ARG A 629 -51.60 -21.97 -23.02
C ARG A 629 -50.13 -21.55 -23.22
N ALA A 630 -49.39 -22.40 -23.93
CA ALA A 630 -48.07 -22.06 -24.42
C ALA A 630 -48.22 -21.10 -25.61
N GLU A 631 -47.90 -19.82 -25.39
CA GLU A 631 -47.53 -18.91 -26.46
C GLU A 631 -46.00 -18.78 -26.48
N THR A 632 -45.40 -19.29 -27.55
CA THR A 632 -44.01 -19.10 -27.92
C THR A 632 -43.75 -17.63 -28.24
N ARG A 633 -43.53 -16.80 -27.21
CA ARG A 633 -42.92 -15.47 -27.37
C ARG A 633 -41.40 -15.64 -27.42
N LYS A 634 -40.81 -15.38 -28.59
CA LYS A 634 -39.37 -15.09 -28.71
C LYS A 634 -39.03 -13.99 -27.70
N LYS A 635 -38.17 -14.26 -26.71
CA LYS A 635 -37.63 -13.24 -25.80
C LYS A 635 -36.92 -12.18 -26.65
N PRO A 636 -37.29 -10.88 -26.57
CA PRO A 636 -36.47 -9.84 -27.18
C PRO A 636 -35.14 -9.79 -26.43
N LYS A 637 -34.02 -9.81 -27.15
CA LYS A 637 -32.70 -9.50 -26.57
C LYS A 637 -32.76 -8.07 -26.05
N GLN A 638 -32.56 -7.88 -24.75
CA GLN A 638 -32.48 -6.55 -24.16
C GLN A 638 -31.07 -6.01 -24.43
N THR A 639 -30.89 -5.32 -25.56
CA THR A 639 -29.80 -4.34 -25.68
C THR A 639 -30.14 -3.12 -24.81
N CYS A 640 -29.13 -2.34 -24.40
CA CYS A 640 -29.25 -1.06 -23.68
C CYS A 640 -30.57 -0.35 -24.06
N ARG A 641 -31.37 0.07 -23.06
CA ARG A 641 -32.74 0.57 -23.32
C ARG A 641 -32.62 1.70 -24.35
N LYS A 642 -33.20 1.52 -25.55
CA LYS A 642 -33.21 2.58 -26.56
C LYS A 642 -33.97 3.78 -25.99
N PHE A 643 -33.24 4.78 -25.51
CA PHE A 643 -33.84 6.03 -25.12
C PHE A 643 -34.42 6.70 -26.38
N PRO A 644 -35.69 7.18 -26.34
CA PRO A 644 -36.07 8.21 -27.30
C PRO A 644 -35.09 9.36 -27.11
N SER A 645 -34.49 9.83 -28.20
CA SER A 645 -33.50 10.91 -28.21
C SER A 645 -33.89 12.00 -27.22
N ILE A 646 -33.28 12.00 -26.04
CA ILE A 646 -33.40 13.10 -25.11
C ILE A 646 -32.66 14.22 -25.81
N SER A 647 -33.41 15.14 -26.43
CA SER A 647 -32.78 16.31 -27.02
C SER A 647 -31.93 16.94 -25.92
N ALA A 648 -30.67 17.24 -26.21
CA ALA A 648 -29.67 17.83 -25.32
C ALA A 648 -30.07 19.19 -24.70
N LYS A 649 -31.35 19.57 -24.78
CA LYS A 649 -31.96 20.79 -24.26
C LYS A 649 -32.61 20.65 -22.89
N SER A 650 -32.92 19.43 -22.41
CA SER A 650 -33.63 19.26 -21.11
C SER A 650 -32.73 18.97 -19.92
N ALA A 651 -31.44 18.66 -20.12
CA ALA A 651 -30.47 18.41 -19.04
C ALA A 651 -29.78 19.69 -18.50
N LYS A 652 -30.09 20.87 -19.06
CA LYS A 652 -29.34 22.13 -18.79
C LYS A 652 -29.85 22.97 -17.60
N LYS A 653 -30.48 22.38 -16.59
CA LYS A 653 -30.99 23.15 -15.44
C LYS A 653 -30.72 22.53 -14.07
N LEU A 654 -29.52 22.01 -13.85
CA LEU A 654 -28.92 22.06 -12.51
C LEU A 654 -28.05 23.32 -12.46
N LYS A 655 -28.35 24.23 -11.52
CA LYS A 655 -27.45 25.35 -11.22
C LYS A 655 -26.17 24.77 -10.65
N LEU A 656 -25.09 24.81 -11.43
CA LEU A 656 -23.73 24.62 -10.92
C LEU A 656 -23.47 25.69 -9.83
N ALA A 657 -22.98 25.26 -8.68
CA ALA A 657 -22.42 26.18 -7.70
C ALA A 657 -21.15 26.78 -8.33
N ASN A 658 -21.20 28.06 -8.69
CA ASN A 658 -20.01 28.83 -8.99
C ASN A 658 -19.27 29.04 -7.66
N ASN A 659 -18.13 28.35 -7.50
CA ASN A 659 -16.85 28.89 -7.04
C ASN A 659 -15.82 27.80 -7.30
N GLY A 660 -14.84 28.06 -8.18
CA GLY A 660 -13.82 27.11 -8.59
C GLY A 660 -12.71 26.86 -7.55
N ASP A 661 -12.98 27.15 -6.28
CA ASP A 661 -11.99 27.15 -5.19
C ASP A 661 -12.28 26.08 -4.11
N ASP A 662 -13.42 25.39 -4.12
CA ASP A 662 -13.69 24.35 -3.12
C ASP A 662 -13.15 22.99 -3.57
N HIS A 663 -12.18 22.44 -2.84
CA HIS A 663 -11.68 21.08 -3.06
C HIS A 663 -12.75 20.02 -2.79
N CYS A 664 -12.83 19.02 -3.68
CA CYS A 664 -13.81 17.95 -3.61
C CYS A 664 -13.12 16.59 -3.59
N ILE A 665 -13.50 15.76 -2.63
CA ILE A 665 -12.89 14.44 -2.42
C ILE A 665 -13.90 13.31 -2.63
N GLY A 666 -13.40 12.15 -3.05
CA GLY A 666 -14.13 10.89 -3.05
C GLY A 666 -13.68 10.04 -1.88
N ILE A 667 -14.62 9.53 -1.09
CA ILE A 667 -14.34 8.68 0.07
C ILE A 667 -14.99 7.32 -0.14
N ASP A 668 -14.16 6.27 -0.05
CA ASP A 668 -14.61 4.92 0.19
C ASP A 668 -14.56 4.61 1.69
N MET A 669 -15.74 4.56 2.32
CA MET A 669 -15.87 4.23 3.74
C MET A 669 -16.02 2.71 3.89
N GLY A 670 -14.96 1.93 3.73
CA GLY A 670 -15.03 0.48 3.78
C GLY A 670 -15.13 -0.10 5.19
N THR A 671 -15.52 -1.38 5.28
CA THR A 671 -15.69 -2.10 6.55
C THR A 671 -14.36 -2.32 7.30
N SER A 672 -13.35 -2.83 6.60
CA SER A 672 -12.03 -3.12 7.20
C SER A 672 -11.00 -2.02 6.94
N PHE A 673 -11.09 -1.36 5.77
CA PHE A 673 -10.23 -0.26 5.35
C PHE A 673 -11.05 0.81 4.64
N SER A 674 -10.69 2.06 4.82
CA SER A 674 -11.23 3.23 4.12
C SER A 674 -10.17 3.90 3.27
N CYS A 675 -10.60 4.54 2.18
CA CYS A 675 -9.72 5.15 1.18
C CYS A 675 -10.28 6.52 0.77
N VAL A 676 -9.39 7.48 0.49
CA VAL A 676 -9.78 8.83 0.06
C VAL A 676 -8.98 9.24 -1.18
N GLY A 677 -9.64 9.87 -2.14
CA GLY A 677 -9.04 10.33 -3.39
C GLY A 677 -9.51 11.70 -3.82
N VAL A 678 -8.69 12.36 -4.63
CA VAL A 678 -8.97 13.68 -5.22
C VAL A 678 -8.72 13.64 -6.71
N PHE A 679 -9.46 14.42 -7.49
CA PHE A 679 -9.18 14.60 -8.91
C PHE A 679 -8.35 15.87 -9.11
N ARG A 680 -7.14 15.72 -9.66
CA ARG A 680 -6.19 16.82 -9.88
C ARG A 680 -5.38 16.57 -11.15
N ASP A 681 -5.05 17.63 -11.87
CA ASP A 681 -4.20 17.57 -13.08
C ASP A 681 -4.69 16.56 -14.13
N GLY A 682 -6.01 16.42 -14.26
CA GLY A 682 -6.66 15.55 -15.25
C GLY A 682 -6.72 14.07 -14.88
N LYS A 683 -6.30 13.67 -13.67
CA LYS A 683 -6.30 12.29 -13.19
C LYS A 683 -6.83 12.21 -11.75
N VAL A 684 -7.13 10.99 -11.31
CA VAL A 684 -7.39 10.71 -9.89
C VAL A 684 -6.07 10.45 -9.19
N GLU A 685 -5.92 11.04 -8.00
CA GLU A 685 -4.86 10.73 -7.05
C GLU A 685 -5.49 10.16 -5.78
N ILE A 686 -5.16 8.91 -5.46
CA ILE A 686 -5.47 8.33 -4.16
C ILE A 686 -4.46 8.84 -3.14
N ILE A 687 -4.98 9.40 -2.05
CA ILE A 687 -4.19 10.11 -1.04
C ILE A 687 -3.71 9.07 -0.03
N ALA A 688 -2.40 9.03 0.18
CA ALA A 688 -1.81 8.20 1.21
C ALA A 688 -2.01 8.85 2.60
N ASN A 689 -2.23 8.02 3.62
CA ASN A 689 -2.30 8.44 5.01
C ASN A 689 -0.91 8.83 5.55
N GLU A 690 -0.84 9.22 6.81
CA GLU A 690 0.41 9.56 7.50
C GLU A 690 1.45 8.42 7.45
N HIS A 691 1.02 7.16 7.35
CA HIS A 691 1.92 6.01 7.25
C HIS A 691 2.36 5.68 5.80
N ASN A 692 2.02 6.55 4.84
CA ASN A 692 2.21 6.38 3.39
C ASN A 692 1.42 5.19 2.80
N ASN A 693 0.37 4.75 3.49
CA ASN A 693 -0.56 3.73 3.00
C ASN A 693 -1.76 4.41 2.34
N ARG A 694 -2.17 3.91 1.17
CA ARG A 694 -3.33 4.44 0.42
C ARG A 694 -4.68 3.96 0.93
N ILE A 695 -4.65 2.94 1.77
CA ILE A 695 -5.81 2.43 2.50
C ILE A 695 -5.54 2.61 3.99
N THR A 696 -6.52 3.10 4.72
CA THR A 696 -6.44 3.34 6.16
C THR A 696 -7.35 2.35 6.87
N PRO A 697 -6.88 1.59 7.88
CA PRO A 697 -7.75 0.69 8.63
C PRO A 697 -8.99 1.42 9.19
N SER A 698 -10.17 0.85 9.03
CA SER A 698 -11.43 1.38 9.57
C SER A 698 -11.56 1.07 11.08
N TYR A 699 -10.53 1.45 11.83
CA TYR A 699 -10.40 1.21 13.27
C TYR A 699 -10.48 2.52 14.02
N PHE A 700 -11.15 2.48 15.17
CA PHE A 700 -11.27 3.61 16.08
C PHE A 700 -11.05 3.14 17.52
N SER A 701 -10.25 3.85 18.30
CA SER A 701 -10.04 3.54 19.71
C SER A 701 -9.90 4.80 20.54
N PHE A 702 -10.33 4.75 21.79
CA PHE A 702 -9.87 5.71 22.79
C PHE A 702 -8.64 5.17 23.50
N SER A 703 -7.64 6.03 23.73
CA SER A 703 -6.54 5.72 24.63
C SER A 703 -6.99 5.75 26.09
N HIS A 704 -6.17 5.21 26.99
CA HIS A 704 -6.44 5.27 28.44
C HIS A 704 -6.49 6.71 28.98
N GLU A 705 -5.90 7.67 28.27
CA GLU A 705 -5.90 9.10 28.61
C GLU A 705 -7.03 9.88 27.93
N GLY A 706 -7.88 9.20 27.16
CA GLY A 706 -9.04 9.79 26.48
C GLY A 706 -8.73 10.38 25.10
N SER A 707 -7.53 10.23 24.56
CA SER A 707 -7.23 10.67 23.19
C SER A 707 -7.85 9.73 22.15
N LYS A 708 -8.36 10.31 21.05
CA LYS A 708 -8.92 9.57 19.90
C LYS A 708 -7.78 9.02 19.05
N LEU A 709 -7.87 7.75 18.67
CA LEU A 709 -6.90 7.07 17.83
C LEU A 709 -7.65 6.41 16.65
N PHE A 710 -7.04 6.45 15.47
CA PHE A 710 -7.63 5.99 14.22
C PHE A 710 -6.63 5.15 13.44
N GLY A 711 -7.11 4.43 12.42
CA GLY A 711 -6.25 3.78 11.43
C GLY A 711 -5.32 2.73 12.04
N GLU A 712 -4.08 2.73 11.59
CA GLU A 712 -3.02 1.83 12.05
C GLU A 712 -2.78 1.94 13.56
N VAL A 713 -2.82 3.16 14.11
CA VAL A 713 -2.59 3.38 15.55
C VAL A 713 -3.69 2.70 16.38
N ALA A 714 -4.95 2.84 15.98
CA ALA A 714 -6.04 2.13 16.64
C ALA A 714 -5.97 0.61 16.42
N LYS A 715 -5.62 0.16 15.21
CA LYS A 715 -5.46 -1.26 14.89
C LYS A 715 -4.42 -1.94 15.78
N ASN A 716 -3.30 -1.26 16.05
CA ASN A 716 -2.22 -1.80 16.89
C ASN A 716 -2.62 -1.94 18.37
N LEU A 717 -3.64 -1.22 18.83
CA LEU A 717 -4.16 -1.33 20.19
C LEU A 717 -5.17 -2.46 20.39
N VAL A 718 -5.65 -3.11 19.32
CA VAL A 718 -6.73 -4.09 19.44
C VAL A 718 -6.38 -5.29 20.31
N THR A 719 -5.09 -5.59 20.51
CA THR A 719 -4.62 -6.67 21.39
C THR A 719 -4.44 -6.24 22.85
N THR A 720 -4.26 -4.94 23.09
CA THR A 720 -3.86 -4.35 24.39
C THR A 720 -5.03 -3.64 25.06
N ASN A 721 -5.91 -3.04 24.26
CA ASN A 721 -7.12 -2.34 24.67
C ASN A 721 -8.35 -2.86 23.88
N PRO A 722 -8.58 -4.19 23.82
CA PRO A 722 -9.58 -4.80 22.93
C PRO A 722 -11.00 -4.28 23.17
N LEU A 723 -11.37 -3.96 24.41
CA LEU A 723 -12.73 -3.52 24.75
C LEU A 723 -13.08 -2.10 24.25
N ASN A 724 -12.06 -1.26 24.00
CA ASN A 724 -12.25 0.12 23.56
C ASN A 724 -11.82 0.36 22.11
N THR A 725 -11.33 -0.67 21.43
CA THR A 725 -10.95 -0.61 20.02
C THR A 725 -12.07 -1.20 19.16
N ILE A 726 -12.75 -0.33 18.43
CA ILE A 726 -13.87 -0.65 17.55
C ILE A 726 -13.37 -0.86 16.12
N PHE A 727 -13.87 -1.92 15.51
CA PHE A 727 -13.68 -2.30 14.11
C PHE A 727 -14.97 -2.93 13.59
N ASP A 728 -15.08 -3.16 12.29
CA ASP A 728 -16.30 -3.64 11.61
C ASP A 728 -17.53 -2.73 11.84
N GLY A 729 -17.32 -1.47 12.24
CA GLY A 729 -18.40 -0.56 12.66
C GLY A 729 -19.47 -0.34 11.58
N LYS A 730 -19.11 -0.47 10.30
CA LYS A 730 -20.05 -0.41 9.17
C LYS A 730 -21.10 -1.51 9.20
N ARG A 731 -20.78 -2.71 9.72
CA ARG A 731 -21.73 -3.82 9.90
C ARG A 731 -22.81 -3.50 10.94
N LEU A 732 -22.58 -2.55 11.85
CA LEU A 732 -23.56 -2.15 12.87
C LEU A 732 -24.63 -1.18 12.35
N ILE A 733 -24.41 -0.54 11.19
CA ILE A 733 -25.28 0.52 10.69
C ILE A 733 -26.61 -0.07 10.22
N GLY A 734 -27.70 0.32 10.88
CA GLY A 734 -29.07 -0.10 10.54
C GLY A 734 -29.44 -1.54 10.92
N GLN A 735 -28.64 -2.20 11.77
CA GLN A 735 -28.98 -3.52 12.34
C GLN A 735 -29.74 -3.36 13.66
N GLN A 736 -30.41 -4.43 14.10
CA GLN A 736 -31.03 -4.55 15.41
C GLN A 736 -30.35 -5.65 16.24
N LEU A 737 -30.29 -5.52 17.57
CA LEU A 737 -29.73 -6.58 18.45
C LEU A 737 -30.47 -7.92 18.36
N SER A 738 -31.70 -7.92 17.84
CA SER A 738 -32.47 -9.14 17.61
C SER A 738 -32.06 -9.91 16.35
N ASP A 739 -31.26 -9.30 15.47
CA ASP A 739 -30.84 -9.90 14.21
C ASP A 739 -29.85 -11.05 14.43
N SER A 740 -30.16 -12.21 13.86
CA SER A 740 -29.37 -13.43 14.05
C SER A 740 -27.92 -13.33 13.53
N THR A 741 -27.71 -12.55 12.47
CA THR A 741 -26.38 -12.25 11.91
C THR A 741 -25.54 -11.45 12.88
N LEU A 742 -26.09 -10.39 13.46
CA LEU A 742 -25.41 -9.56 14.46
C LEU A 742 -25.08 -10.33 15.74
N GLN A 743 -25.97 -11.22 16.18
CA GLN A 743 -25.74 -12.10 17.32
C GLN A 743 -24.58 -13.09 17.09
N ASN A 744 -24.34 -13.50 15.84
CA ASN A 744 -23.20 -14.34 15.51
C ASN A 744 -21.90 -13.54 15.50
N ASP A 745 -21.89 -12.35 14.90
CA ASP A 745 -20.73 -11.45 14.89
C ASP A 745 -20.27 -11.08 16.30
N GLN A 746 -21.23 -10.80 17.20
CA GLN A 746 -20.96 -10.41 18.59
C GLN A 746 -20.08 -11.43 19.34
N LYS A 747 -20.08 -12.70 18.96
CA LYS A 747 -19.24 -13.75 19.58
C LYS A 747 -17.75 -13.53 19.33
N TYR A 748 -17.40 -12.79 18.26
CA TYR A 748 -16.03 -12.58 17.81
C TYR A 748 -15.57 -11.13 17.99
N TRP A 749 -16.41 -10.29 18.61
CA TRP A 749 -16.06 -8.92 18.98
C TRP A 749 -15.71 -8.83 20.46
N PRO A 750 -14.58 -8.19 20.81
CA PRO A 750 -14.22 -8.00 22.21
C PRO A 750 -15.10 -6.95 22.91
N PHE A 751 -15.58 -5.95 22.17
CA PHE A 751 -16.40 -4.87 22.72
C PHE A 751 -17.86 -5.31 22.90
N LYS A 752 -18.53 -4.70 23.88
CA LYS A 752 -19.91 -5.06 24.24
C LYS A 752 -20.91 -4.19 23.50
N LEU A 753 -21.89 -4.82 22.89
CA LEU A 753 -23.08 -4.14 22.38
C LEU A 753 -24.14 -4.00 23.46
N VAL A 754 -24.77 -2.83 23.50
CA VAL A 754 -25.87 -2.51 24.41
C VAL A 754 -26.99 -1.80 23.64
N GLN A 755 -28.21 -1.89 24.18
CA GLN A 755 -29.36 -1.13 23.70
C GLN A 755 -29.93 -0.32 24.87
N SER A 756 -30.55 0.81 24.55
CA SER A 756 -31.30 1.57 25.54
C SER A 756 -32.78 1.14 25.52
N LYS A 757 -33.57 1.55 26.52
CA LYS A 757 -35.03 1.31 26.49
C LYS A 757 -35.77 2.21 25.51
N GLU A 758 -35.12 3.26 25.02
CA GLU A 758 -35.71 4.34 24.22
C GLU A 758 -35.27 4.30 22.75
N ASP A 759 -34.19 3.57 22.46
CA ASP A 759 -33.55 3.40 21.15
C ASP A 759 -33.15 1.93 21.01
N GLU A 760 -33.79 1.25 20.06
CA GLU A 760 -33.62 -0.17 19.74
C GLU A 760 -32.35 -0.42 18.90
N ASN A 761 -31.67 0.63 18.43
CA ASN A 761 -30.43 0.48 17.69
C ASN A 761 -29.27 0.04 18.61
N PRO A 762 -28.38 -0.87 18.13
CA PRO A 762 -27.22 -1.30 18.87
C PRO A 762 -26.24 -0.13 19.06
N LYS A 763 -25.73 0.01 20.29
CA LYS A 763 -24.65 0.93 20.64
C LYS A 763 -23.46 0.15 21.18
N VAL A 764 -22.25 0.65 20.96
CA VAL A 764 -21.02 0.06 21.50
C VAL A 764 -20.74 0.69 22.87
N GLN A 765 -20.58 -0.14 23.90
CA GLN A 765 -20.19 0.29 25.23
C GLN A 765 -18.66 0.33 25.32
N ILE A 766 -18.10 1.48 25.69
CA ILE A 766 -16.66 1.71 25.87
C ILE A 766 -16.38 2.27 27.26
N ASP A 767 -15.15 2.16 27.72
CA ASP A 767 -14.60 2.90 28.86
C ASP A 767 -13.87 4.15 28.37
N TYR A 768 -14.30 5.31 28.84
CA TYR A 768 -13.68 6.58 28.59
C TYR A 768 -13.35 7.28 29.91
N ASN A 769 -12.07 7.43 30.22
CA ASN A 769 -11.57 8.02 31.46
C ASN A 769 -12.16 7.37 32.74
N GLY A 770 -12.26 6.04 32.76
CA GLY A 770 -12.80 5.27 33.88
C GLY A 770 -14.33 5.34 33.99
N ARG A 771 -15.02 5.85 32.97
CA ARG A 771 -16.47 5.92 32.89
C ARG A 771 -16.96 5.13 31.70
N SER A 772 -17.98 4.30 31.92
CA SER A 772 -18.62 3.61 30.82
C SER A 772 -19.53 4.58 30.05
N VAL A 773 -19.29 4.72 28.75
CA VAL A 773 -20.10 5.52 27.82
C VAL A 773 -20.51 4.65 26.63
N THR A 774 -21.57 5.06 25.93
CA THR A 774 -22.06 4.35 24.75
C THR A 774 -21.91 5.22 23.51
N ILE A 775 -21.45 4.63 22.40
CA ILE A 775 -21.32 5.29 21.11
C ILE A 775 -22.18 4.60 20.05
N SER A 776 -22.81 5.39 19.19
CA SER A 776 -23.64 4.91 18.10
C SER A 776 -22.83 4.50 16.85
N PRO A 777 -23.35 3.63 15.98
CA PRO A 777 -22.75 3.33 14.68
C PRO A 777 -22.54 4.58 13.80
N GLY A 778 -23.47 5.55 13.87
CA GLY A 778 -23.34 6.83 13.18
C GLY A 778 -22.16 7.66 13.71
N PHE A 779 -21.91 7.65 15.02
CA PHE A 779 -20.74 8.29 15.61
C PHE A 779 -19.44 7.61 15.15
N ILE A 780 -19.40 6.28 15.05
CA ILE A 780 -18.23 5.55 14.52
C ILE A 780 -17.98 5.94 13.05
N ALA A 781 -19.03 6.00 12.22
CA ALA A 781 -18.91 6.46 10.83
C ALA A 781 -18.38 7.91 10.75
N LYS A 782 -18.87 8.80 11.62
CA LYS A 782 -18.39 10.19 11.73
C LYS A 782 -16.89 10.21 12.03
N MET A 783 -16.44 9.44 13.01
CA MET A 783 -15.03 9.33 13.41
C MET A 783 -14.13 8.91 12.23
N ILE A 784 -14.55 7.92 11.44
CA ILE A 784 -13.81 7.50 10.24
C ILE A 784 -13.80 8.59 9.16
N LEU A 785 -14.94 9.25 8.91
CA LEU A 785 -15.04 10.33 7.93
C LEU A 785 -14.20 11.57 8.32
N GLU A 786 -14.14 11.91 9.62
CA GLU A 786 -13.24 12.95 10.15
C GLU A 786 -11.78 12.62 9.81
N LYS A 787 -11.35 11.35 10.00
CA LYS A 787 -9.98 10.94 9.64
C LYS A 787 -9.72 11.01 8.13
N MET A 788 -10.69 10.62 7.29
CA MET A 788 -10.54 10.73 5.83
C MET A 788 -10.42 12.19 5.37
N LYS A 789 -11.17 13.09 6.00
CA LYS A 789 -11.04 14.54 5.80
C LYS A 789 -9.66 15.04 6.22
N GLU A 790 -9.20 14.70 7.43
CA GLU A 790 -7.87 15.09 7.95
C GLU A 790 -6.74 14.66 7.01
N ILE A 791 -6.78 13.44 6.48
CA ILE A 791 -5.81 12.93 5.51
C ILE A 791 -5.82 13.78 4.24
N ALA A 792 -7.01 14.09 3.71
CA ALA A 792 -7.13 14.92 2.51
C ALA A 792 -6.66 16.36 2.72
N GLU A 793 -7.00 16.99 3.84
CA GLU A 793 -6.58 18.35 4.18
C GLU A 793 -5.06 18.43 4.40
N SER A 794 -4.46 17.41 5.04
CA SER A 794 -3.01 17.32 5.21
C SER A 794 -2.27 17.22 3.87
N TYR A 795 -2.85 16.51 2.90
CA TYR A 795 -2.31 16.39 1.54
C TYR A 795 -2.49 17.67 0.72
N LEU A 796 -3.69 18.25 0.74
CA LEU A 796 -4.03 19.44 -0.05
C LEU A 796 -3.49 20.73 0.56
N LYS A 797 -3.16 20.73 1.85
CA LYS A 797 -2.80 21.92 2.66
C LYS A 797 -3.90 22.99 2.70
N GLU A 798 -5.14 22.58 2.45
CA GLU A 798 -6.34 23.43 2.38
C GLU A 798 -7.54 22.73 3.04
N GLU A 799 -8.56 23.49 3.42
CA GLU A 799 -9.78 22.95 4.03
C GLU A 799 -10.63 22.20 3.00
N VAL A 800 -11.13 21.02 3.37
CA VAL A 800 -11.97 20.19 2.50
C VAL A 800 -13.40 20.16 3.04
N THR A 801 -14.32 20.70 2.24
CA THR A 801 -15.73 20.84 2.66
C THR A 801 -16.69 19.98 1.84
N ASN A 802 -16.33 19.51 0.65
CA ASN A 802 -17.25 18.77 -0.23
C ASN A 802 -16.77 17.33 -0.47
N ALA A 803 -17.67 16.36 -0.34
CA ALA A 803 -17.33 14.95 -0.54
C ALA A 803 -18.41 14.15 -1.29
N VAL A 804 -17.98 13.18 -2.08
CA VAL A 804 -18.80 12.04 -2.52
C VAL A 804 -18.42 10.85 -1.65
N ILE A 805 -19.41 10.19 -1.04
CA ILE A 805 -19.19 9.08 -0.10
C ILE A 805 -19.85 7.83 -0.67
N THR A 806 -19.12 6.71 -0.67
CA THR A 806 -19.67 5.43 -1.15
C THR A 806 -20.35 4.64 -0.04
N VAL A 807 -21.35 3.85 -0.44
CA VAL A 807 -22.07 2.90 0.42
C VAL A 807 -22.38 1.61 -0.35
N PRO A 808 -22.62 0.49 0.36
CA PRO A 808 -23.04 -0.75 -0.27
C PRO A 808 -24.35 -0.56 -1.03
N ALA A 809 -24.52 -1.26 -2.14
CA ALA A 809 -25.69 -1.08 -3.02
C ALA A 809 -27.01 -1.38 -2.28
N HIS A 810 -26.96 -2.32 -1.33
CA HIS A 810 -28.10 -2.74 -0.53
C HIS A 810 -28.46 -1.81 0.64
N PHE A 811 -27.66 -0.78 0.93
CA PHE A 811 -28.01 0.18 1.99
C PHE A 811 -29.35 0.85 1.67
N ASN A 812 -30.27 0.78 2.62
CA ASN A 812 -31.60 1.39 2.53
C ASN A 812 -31.56 2.90 2.82
N ASP A 813 -32.73 3.55 2.74
CA ASP A 813 -32.88 4.99 2.98
C ASP A 813 -32.33 5.39 4.38
N SER A 814 -32.73 4.69 5.44
CA SER A 814 -32.30 4.97 6.81
C SER A 814 -30.77 4.88 6.98
N GLN A 815 -30.14 3.85 6.42
CA GLN A 815 -28.68 3.68 6.50
C GLN A 815 -27.95 4.78 5.73
N ARG A 816 -28.46 5.20 4.56
CA ARG A 816 -27.89 6.31 3.78
C ARG A 816 -28.00 7.64 4.50
N GLN A 817 -29.10 7.89 5.22
CA GLN A 817 -29.25 9.09 6.05
C GLN A 817 -28.22 9.13 7.19
N ILE A 818 -27.99 8.01 7.87
CA ILE A 818 -26.98 7.91 8.94
C ILE A 818 -25.60 8.32 8.43
N ILE A 819 -25.18 7.83 7.25
CA ILE A 819 -23.90 8.21 6.62
C ILE A 819 -23.87 9.70 6.27
N LYS A 820 -24.97 10.23 5.73
CA LYS A 820 -25.06 11.65 5.37
C LYS A 820 -24.99 12.57 6.59
N GLU A 821 -25.62 12.18 7.70
CA GLU A 821 -25.55 12.91 8.97
C GLU A 821 -24.17 12.81 9.61
N ALA A 822 -23.55 11.62 9.60
CA ALA A 822 -22.19 11.43 10.05
C ALA A 822 -21.20 12.33 9.29
N ALA A 823 -21.34 12.41 7.96
CA ALA A 823 -20.54 13.29 7.12
C ALA A 823 -20.75 14.77 7.48
N LEU A 824 -22.00 15.21 7.64
CA LEU A 824 -22.30 16.58 8.06
C LEU A 824 -21.60 16.93 9.39
N HIS A 825 -21.65 16.02 10.37
CA HIS A 825 -20.99 16.22 11.66
C HIS A 825 -19.46 16.12 11.63
N SER A 826 -18.88 15.51 10.59
CA SER A 826 -17.44 15.56 10.31
C SER A 826 -17.00 16.86 9.60
N GLY A 827 -17.94 17.77 9.30
CA GLY A 827 -17.68 18.98 8.55
C GLY A 827 -17.56 18.76 7.04
N LEU A 828 -18.20 17.70 6.51
CA LEU A 828 -18.28 17.40 5.09
C LEU A 828 -19.71 17.59 4.57
N LYS A 829 -19.84 18.36 3.50
CA LYS A 829 -21.05 18.48 2.70
C LYS A 829 -21.08 17.35 1.67
N VAL A 830 -22.03 16.43 1.84
CA VAL A 830 -22.23 15.32 0.90
C VAL A 830 -22.83 15.82 -0.41
N LEU A 831 -22.02 15.81 -1.46
CA LEU A 831 -22.45 16.10 -2.83
C LEU A 831 -23.30 14.95 -3.39
N ARG A 832 -22.86 13.72 -3.13
CA ARG A 832 -23.55 12.50 -3.56
C ARG A 832 -23.23 11.32 -2.64
N ILE A 833 -24.24 10.52 -2.34
CA ILE A 833 -24.06 9.14 -1.87
C ILE A 833 -24.06 8.23 -3.10
N LEU A 834 -22.98 7.48 -3.29
CA LEU A 834 -22.74 6.66 -4.48
C LEU A 834 -22.67 5.19 -4.11
N ASN A 835 -23.21 4.29 -4.94
CA ASN A 835 -23.07 2.86 -4.68
C ASN A 835 -21.63 2.41 -5.00
N GLU A 836 -21.05 1.53 -4.18
CA GLU A 836 -19.67 1.04 -4.31
C GLU A 836 -19.41 0.41 -5.70
N THR A 837 -20.31 -0.48 -6.13
CA THR A 837 -20.22 -1.10 -7.47
C THR A 837 -20.31 -0.10 -8.62
N SER A 838 -21.12 0.96 -8.48
CA SER A 838 -21.20 2.04 -9.46
C SER A 838 -19.92 2.87 -9.49
N ALA A 839 -19.35 3.17 -8.32
CA ALA A 839 -18.07 3.88 -8.23
C ALA A 839 -16.95 3.08 -8.93
N ALA A 840 -16.85 1.78 -8.65
CA ALA A 840 -15.87 0.94 -9.33
C ALA A 840 -16.08 0.88 -10.84
N ALA A 841 -17.33 0.88 -11.32
CA ALA A 841 -17.64 0.94 -12.74
C ALA A 841 -17.19 2.26 -13.39
N ILE A 842 -17.33 3.39 -12.69
CA ILE A 842 -16.82 4.70 -13.14
C ILE A 842 -15.30 4.65 -13.28
N ALA A 843 -14.60 4.16 -12.26
CA ALA A 843 -13.15 4.05 -12.28
C ALA A 843 -12.67 3.18 -13.46
N TYR A 844 -13.34 2.04 -13.66
CA TYR A 844 -13.08 1.15 -14.79
C TYR A 844 -13.39 1.79 -16.15
N GLY A 845 -14.55 2.42 -16.31
CA GLY A 845 -14.99 2.94 -17.60
C GLY A 845 -14.28 4.22 -18.04
N VAL A 846 -13.79 5.04 -17.12
CA VAL A 846 -12.98 6.22 -17.45
C VAL A 846 -11.57 5.85 -17.89
N GLN A 847 -11.03 4.74 -17.36
CA GLN A 847 -9.69 4.26 -17.75
C GLN A 847 -9.67 3.51 -19.09
N ASN A 848 -10.83 3.03 -19.57
CA ASN A 848 -10.93 2.18 -20.76
C ASN A 848 -11.80 2.83 -21.84
N GLN A 849 -11.27 2.98 -23.05
CA GLN A 849 -12.06 3.44 -24.21
C GLN A 849 -12.76 2.24 -24.86
N PHE A 850 -14.10 2.27 -24.92
CA PHE A 850 -14.89 1.21 -25.53
C PHE A 850 -15.35 1.57 -26.94
N ALA A 851 -15.31 0.59 -27.85
CA ALA A 851 -16.02 0.65 -29.12
C ALA A 851 -17.42 0.05 -28.95
N GLY A 852 -18.44 0.90 -28.78
CA GLY A 852 -19.83 0.51 -28.62
C GLY A 852 -20.22 0.06 -27.20
N PRO A 853 -21.48 -0.37 -27.00
CA PRO A 853 -22.02 -0.72 -25.69
C PRO A 853 -21.35 -1.96 -25.11
N LYS A 854 -21.07 -1.92 -23.80
CA LYS A 854 -20.50 -3.02 -23.03
C LYS A 854 -21.35 -3.33 -21.81
N ASN A 855 -21.74 -4.60 -21.66
CA ASN A 855 -22.33 -5.10 -20.43
C ASN A 855 -21.21 -5.61 -19.52
N VAL A 856 -21.04 -4.99 -18.37
CA VAL A 856 -19.98 -5.31 -17.42
C VAL A 856 -20.63 -5.79 -16.12
N LEU A 857 -20.10 -6.88 -15.56
CA LEU A 857 -20.47 -7.32 -14.22
C LEU A 857 -19.40 -6.86 -13.25
N ILE A 858 -19.79 -6.04 -12.28
CA ILE A 858 -18.94 -5.66 -11.16
C ILE A 858 -19.19 -6.66 -10.03
N PHE A 859 -18.12 -7.31 -9.57
CA PHE A 859 -18.14 -8.25 -8.44
C PHE A 859 -17.29 -7.65 -7.31
N ASP A 860 -17.97 -7.06 -6.32
CA ASP A 860 -17.32 -6.38 -5.19
C ASP A 860 -17.41 -7.24 -3.93
N LEU A 861 -16.28 -7.82 -3.53
CA LEU A 861 -16.14 -8.64 -2.34
C LEU A 861 -15.12 -8.04 -1.39
N GLY A 862 -15.62 -7.15 -0.51
CA GLY A 862 -14.85 -6.50 0.53
C GLY A 862 -14.67 -7.36 1.79
N GLY A 863 -14.45 -6.70 2.93
CA GLY A 863 -14.40 -7.35 4.25
C GLY A 863 -15.78 -7.71 4.81
N GLY A 864 -16.76 -6.84 4.58
CA GLY A 864 -18.10 -6.95 5.18
C GLY A 864 -19.16 -7.66 4.32
N PHE A 865 -19.14 -7.42 3.02
CA PHE A 865 -20.29 -7.62 2.15
C PHE A 865 -19.87 -8.08 0.75
N LEU A 866 -20.79 -8.71 0.04
CA LEU A 866 -20.69 -8.99 -1.39
C LEU A 866 -21.77 -8.17 -2.11
N ASP A 867 -21.37 -7.24 -2.96
CA ASP A 867 -22.28 -6.52 -3.86
C ASP A 867 -21.97 -6.90 -5.33
N VAL A 868 -23.02 -7.16 -6.11
CA VAL A 868 -22.92 -7.52 -7.53
C VAL A 868 -23.87 -6.67 -8.36
N SER A 869 -23.33 -5.99 -9.38
CA SER A 869 -24.10 -5.16 -10.30
C SER A 869 -23.79 -5.47 -11.75
N VAL A 870 -24.83 -5.53 -12.59
CA VAL A 870 -24.71 -5.58 -14.05
C VAL A 870 -24.93 -4.18 -14.60
N ILE A 871 -23.95 -3.64 -15.33
CA ILE A 871 -23.91 -2.25 -15.79
C ILE A 871 -23.70 -2.22 -17.31
N CYS A 872 -24.54 -1.46 -18.02
CA CYS A 872 -24.34 -1.14 -19.43
C CYS A 872 -23.54 0.16 -19.53
N ILE A 873 -22.39 0.13 -20.21
CA ILE A 873 -21.53 1.29 -20.46
C ILE A 873 -21.56 1.60 -21.96
N GLU A 874 -22.02 2.79 -22.35
CA GLU A 874 -22.12 3.25 -23.74
C GLU A 874 -21.96 4.78 -23.80
N ASP A 875 -20.99 5.29 -24.57
CA ASP A 875 -20.79 6.73 -24.85
C ASP A 875 -20.85 7.63 -23.59
N GLY A 876 -20.16 7.24 -22.51
CA GLY A 876 -20.13 7.99 -21.24
C GLY A 876 -21.36 7.82 -20.34
N ILE A 877 -22.35 7.03 -20.77
CA ILE A 877 -23.51 6.63 -20.00
C ILE A 877 -23.22 5.32 -19.26
N PHE A 878 -23.43 5.33 -17.95
CA PHE A 878 -23.31 4.19 -17.06
C PHE A 878 -24.72 3.87 -16.52
N GLU A 879 -25.38 2.85 -17.07
CA GLU A 879 -26.71 2.42 -16.64
C GLU A 879 -26.60 1.14 -15.81
N VAL A 880 -26.92 1.22 -14.51
CA VAL A 880 -27.07 0.03 -13.66
C VAL A 880 -28.35 -0.68 -14.08
N ILE A 881 -28.23 -1.91 -14.60
CA ILE A 881 -29.36 -2.70 -15.08
C ILE A 881 -29.98 -3.50 -13.93
N ALA A 882 -29.14 -4.08 -13.09
CA ALA A 882 -29.55 -4.83 -11.91
C ALA A 882 -28.47 -4.79 -10.84
N THR A 883 -28.88 -4.78 -9.57
CA THR A 883 -28.00 -4.86 -8.41
C THR A 883 -28.54 -5.82 -7.35
N THR A 884 -27.64 -6.60 -6.76
CA THR A 884 -27.91 -7.64 -5.76
C THR A 884 -26.76 -7.72 -4.79
N SER A 885 -26.99 -8.33 -3.62
CA SER A 885 -25.97 -8.43 -2.60
C SER A 885 -26.16 -9.65 -1.71
N ASP A 886 -25.12 -9.98 -0.95
CA ASP A 886 -25.20 -10.75 0.29
C ASP A 886 -24.62 -9.85 1.40
N SER A 887 -25.48 -9.42 2.33
CA SER A 887 -25.15 -8.46 3.40
C SER A 887 -24.33 -9.08 4.54
N HIS A 888 -23.95 -10.36 4.43
CA HIS A 888 -23.16 -11.06 5.42
C HIS A 888 -22.31 -12.16 4.75
N LEU A 889 -21.51 -11.70 3.78
CA LEU A 889 -20.55 -12.51 3.03
C LEU A 889 -19.40 -11.61 2.55
N GLY A 890 -18.34 -11.55 3.33
CA GLY A 890 -17.11 -10.84 3.01
C GLY A 890 -15.89 -11.52 3.61
N GLY A 891 -14.76 -10.83 3.56
CA GLY A 891 -13.49 -11.28 4.11
C GLY A 891 -13.55 -11.73 5.57
N ASP A 892 -14.34 -11.04 6.41
CA ASP A 892 -14.46 -11.35 7.84
C ASP A 892 -15.11 -12.71 8.08
N ASP A 893 -16.06 -13.12 7.23
CA ASP A 893 -16.77 -14.39 7.34
C ASP A 893 -15.84 -15.58 7.06
N PHE A 894 -14.87 -15.41 6.16
CA PHE A 894 -13.80 -16.41 5.96
C PHE A 894 -12.86 -16.48 7.16
N ASP A 895 -12.56 -15.34 7.80
CA ASP A 895 -11.71 -15.30 8.99
C ASP A 895 -12.37 -16.02 10.17
N ILE A 896 -13.67 -15.83 10.37
CA ILE A 896 -14.44 -16.48 11.42
C ILE A 896 -14.38 -18.02 11.29
N LEU A 897 -14.52 -18.57 10.08
CA LEU A 897 -14.41 -20.02 9.88
C LEU A 897 -13.02 -20.58 10.21
N LEU A 898 -11.97 -19.81 9.91
CA LEU A 898 -10.61 -20.15 10.33
C LEU A 898 -10.46 -20.09 11.85
N VAL A 899 -10.98 -19.04 12.49
CA VAL A 899 -10.96 -18.90 13.96
C VAL A 899 -11.67 -20.08 14.61
N ASP A 900 -12.88 -20.42 14.18
CA ASP A 900 -13.63 -21.57 14.71
C ASP A 900 -12.88 -22.89 14.55
N HIS A 901 -12.21 -23.08 13.41
CA HIS A 901 -11.38 -24.26 13.17
C HIS A 901 -10.25 -24.35 14.18
N PHE A 902 -9.51 -23.25 14.39
CA PHE A 902 -8.36 -23.25 15.29
C PHE A 902 -8.70 -23.17 16.77
N VAL A 903 -9.85 -22.60 17.16
CA VAL A 903 -10.39 -22.72 18.52
C VAL A 903 -10.61 -24.19 18.85
N LYS A 904 -11.30 -24.94 17.97
CA LYS A 904 -11.54 -26.38 18.14
C LYS A 904 -10.24 -27.18 18.13
N GLU A 905 -9.30 -26.82 17.26
CA GLU A 905 -7.99 -27.48 17.21
C GLU A 905 -7.21 -27.26 18.51
N PHE A 906 -7.20 -26.03 19.03
CA PHE A 906 -6.55 -25.70 20.31
C PHE A 906 -7.20 -26.47 21.47
N GLU A 907 -8.53 -26.49 21.54
CA GLU A 907 -9.27 -27.24 22.55
C GLU A 907 -8.96 -28.74 22.47
N THR A 908 -8.90 -29.30 21.26
CA THR A 908 -8.55 -30.71 21.04
C THR A 908 -7.12 -31.04 21.46
N LYS A 909 -6.16 -30.14 21.17
CA LYS A 909 -4.73 -30.35 21.47
C LYS A 909 -4.38 -30.12 22.94
N HIS A 910 -5.06 -29.18 23.60
CA HIS A 910 -4.65 -28.68 24.92
C HIS A 910 -5.72 -28.85 26.01
N GLY A 911 -6.94 -29.27 25.66
CA GLY A 911 -8.04 -29.48 26.61
C GLY A 911 -8.56 -28.19 27.26
N LYS A 912 -8.36 -27.04 26.60
CA LYS A 912 -8.70 -25.70 27.10
C LYS A 912 -9.44 -24.89 26.04
N ASP A 913 -10.45 -24.13 26.45
CA ASP A 913 -11.24 -23.29 25.56
C ASP A 913 -10.79 -21.82 25.59
N LEU A 914 -10.05 -21.41 24.55
CA LEU A 914 -9.55 -20.05 24.41
C LEU A 914 -10.64 -19.03 24.04
N SER A 915 -11.82 -19.48 23.59
CA SER A 915 -12.90 -18.57 23.15
C SER A 915 -13.47 -17.74 24.30
N SER A 916 -13.24 -18.18 25.54
CA SER A 916 -13.61 -17.48 26.76
C SER A 916 -12.77 -16.22 27.05
N ASP A 917 -11.61 -16.08 26.40
CA ASP A 917 -10.71 -14.93 26.56
C ASP A 917 -10.76 -14.03 25.32
N PRO A 918 -11.35 -12.82 25.41
CA PRO A 918 -11.45 -11.88 24.29
C PRO A 918 -10.09 -11.52 23.67
N ARG A 919 -9.03 -11.50 24.46
CA ARG A 919 -7.67 -11.20 23.99
C ARG A 919 -7.12 -12.37 23.18
N ALA A 920 -7.24 -13.60 23.70
CA ALA A 920 -6.80 -14.81 23.01
C ALA A 920 -7.52 -14.98 21.67
N LEU A 921 -8.85 -14.78 21.67
CA LEU A 921 -9.66 -14.84 20.47
C LEU A 921 -9.26 -13.77 19.45
N ARG A 922 -8.94 -12.54 19.90
CA ARG A 922 -8.48 -11.47 19.01
C ARG A 922 -7.11 -11.77 18.40
N LEU A 923 -6.16 -12.27 19.18
CA LEU A 923 -4.85 -12.69 18.66
C LEU A 923 -4.99 -13.77 17.59
N LEU A 924 -5.87 -14.75 17.83
CA LEU A 924 -6.18 -15.79 16.85
C LEU A 924 -6.80 -15.23 15.58
N ARG A 925 -7.76 -14.31 15.70
CA ARG A 925 -8.42 -13.68 14.56
C ARG A 925 -7.43 -12.90 13.69
N THR A 926 -6.53 -12.12 14.28
CA THR A 926 -5.48 -11.42 13.53
C THR A 926 -4.60 -12.41 12.76
N ALA A 927 -4.16 -13.50 13.40
CA ALA A 927 -3.34 -14.51 12.72
C ALA A 927 -4.11 -15.28 11.63
N CYS A 928 -5.43 -15.48 11.80
CA CYS A 928 -6.28 -16.11 10.79
C CYS A 928 -6.46 -15.20 9.56
N GLU A 929 -6.64 -13.89 9.75
CA GLU A 929 -6.68 -12.90 8.67
C GLU A 929 -5.37 -12.93 7.88
N GLU A 930 -4.22 -12.93 8.57
CA GLU A 930 -2.90 -13.02 7.95
C GLU A 930 -2.69 -14.35 7.21
N ALA A 931 -3.15 -15.47 7.79
CA ALA A 931 -3.09 -16.78 7.15
C ALA A 931 -3.95 -16.82 5.87
N LYS A 932 -5.19 -16.31 5.92
CA LYS A 932 -6.08 -16.18 4.74
C LYS A 932 -5.42 -15.37 3.63
N ARG A 933 -4.84 -14.22 3.98
CA ARG A 933 -4.12 -13.37 3.03
C ARG A 933 -2.92 -14.11 2.43
N THR A 934 -2.14 -14.81 3.24
CA THR A 934 -1.02 -15.63 2.79
C THR A 934 -1.46 -16.74 1.83
N LEU A 935 -2.56 -17.43 2.15
CA LEU A 935 -3.13 -18.51 1.32
C LEU A 935 -3.67 -18.03 -0.03
N SER A 936 -3.90 -16.72 -0.20
CA SER A 936 -4.29 -16.14 -1.49
C SER A 936 -3.15 -16.21 -2.52
N TYR A 937 -1.90 -16.37 -2.07
CA TYR A 937 -0.71 -16.42 -2.91
C TYR A 937 0.06 -17.74 -2.74
N LEU A 938 0.18 -18.24 -1.51
CA LEU A 938 0.84 -19.50 -1.18
C LEU A 938 -0.14 -20.66 -1.02
N THR A 939 0.37 -21.89 -1.18
CA THR A 939 -0.38 -23.14 -0.98
C THR A 939 -0.52 -23.54 0.48
N GLN A 940 0.24 -22.90 1.39
CA GLN A 940 0.23 -23.15 2.82
C GLN A 940 0.51 -21.85 3.58
N ALA A 941 -0.05 -21.73 4.78
CA ALA A 941 0.25 -20.67 5.73
C ALA A 941 0.53 -21.28 7.12
N SER A 942 1.45 -20.64 7.84
CA SER A 942 1.77 -21.00 9.23
C SER A 942 1.11 -20.01 10.17
N ILE A 943 0.52 -20.51 11.24
CA ILE A 943 -0.01 -19.71 12.35
C ILE A 943 0.83 -20.03 13.57
N GLY A 944 1.46 -19.00 14.13
CA GLY A 944 2.22 -19.14 15.36
C GLY A 944 1.96 -17.97 16.29
N ILE A 945 1.29 -18.26 17.41
CA ILE A 945 0.93 -17.27 18.43
C ILE A 945 1.55 -17.70 19.75
N VAL A 946 2.36 -16.82 20.32
CA VAL A 946 3.03 -17.06 21.60
C VAL A 946 2.02 -16.92 22.72
N SER A 947 2.03 -17.86 23.68
CA SER A 947 1.28 -17.74 24.93
C SER A 947 -0.16 -17.23 24.71
N ILE A 948 -0.84 -17.82 23.72
CA ILE A 948 -2.16 -17.35 23.28
C ILE A 948 -3.17 -17.40 24.43
N TYR A 949 -3.10 -18.45 25.25
CA TYR A 949 -4.03 -18.69 26.34
C TYR A 949 -3.33 -19.48 27.45
N GLU A 950 -3.37 -18.97 28.68
CA GLU A 950 -2.79 -19.59 29.89
C GLU A 950 -1.33 -20.08 29.71
N GLY A 951 -0.48 -19.27 29.06
CA GLY A 951 0.95 -19.57 28.86
C GLY A 951 1.25 -20.59 27.77
N ILE A 952 0.25 -21.07 27.02
CA ILE A 952 0.43 -22.06 25.95
C ILE A 952 0.77 -21.35 24.64
N ASP A 953 1.89 -21.72 24.04
CA ASP A 953 2.19 -21.36 22.65
C ASP A 953 1.34 -22.21 21.69
N PHE A 954 0.76 -21.58 20.67
CA PHE A 954 0.01 -22.26 19.62
C PHE A 954 0.70 -22.13 18.27
N TYR A 955 1.20 -23.25 17.75
CA TYR A 955 1.75 -23.35 16.40
C TYR A 955 0.98 -24.38 15.59
N THR A 956 0.54 -23.98 14.40
CA THR A 956 -0.12 -24.85 13.45
C THR A 956 0.12 -24.36 12.03
N THR A 957 -0.29 -25.16 11.05
CA THR A 957 -0.20 -24.80 9.63
C THR A 957 -1.49 -25.22 8.95
N ILE A 958 -1.90 -24.46 7.96
CA ILE A 958 -3.07 -24.75 7.13
C ILE A 958 -2.71 -24.68 5.66
N THR A 959 -3.20 -25.64 4.89
CA THR A 959 -3.05 -25.65 3.43
C THR A 959 -4.22 -24.91 2.77
N ARG A 960 -3.98 -24.37 1.58
CA ARG A 960 -5.03 -23.73 0.77
C ARG A 960 -6.19 -24.69 0.51
N SER A 961 -5.90 -25.96 0.25
CA SER A 961 -6.95 -26.99 0.07
C SER A 961 -7.82 -27.12 1.32
N CYS A 962 -7.24 -27.19 2.51
CA CYS A 962 -7.99 -27.29 3.76
C CYS A 962 -8.85 -26.04 3.99
N PHE A 963 -8.31 -24.85 3.76
CA PHE A 963 -9.07 -23.60 3.80
C PHE A 963 -10.21 -23.59 2.77
N GLU A 964 -9.94 -24.05 1.55
CA GLU A 964 -10.95 -24.14 0.50
C GLU A 964 -12.12 -25.07 0.87
N ASP A 965 -11.80 -26.20 1.50
CA ASP A 965 -12.78 -27.17 2.00
C ASP A 965 -13.58 -26.61 3.18
N LEU A 966 -12.92 -25.95 4.14
CA LEU A 966 -13.55 -25.28 5.29
C LEU A 966 -14.55 -24.21 4.83
N CYS A 967 -14.23 -23.46 3.79
CA CYS A 967 -15.04 -22.35 3.29
C CYS A 967 -15.91 -22.72 2.07
N ALA A 968 -16.06 -24.00 1.75
CA ALA A 968 -16.79 -24.48 0.57
C ALA A 968 -18.22 -23.91 0.45
N ASP A 969 -18.92 -23.75 1.58
CA ASP A 969 -20.26 -23.18 1.63
C ASP A 969 -20.27 -21.68 1.28
N LEU A 970 -19.31 -20.91 1.80
CA LEU A 970 -19.18 -19.49 1.49
C LEU A 970 -18.86 -19.27 0.01
N PHE A 971 -17.95 -20.06 -0.58
CA PHE A 971 -17.65 -19.96 -2.01
C PHE A 971 -18.88 -20.24 -2.87
N ARG A 972 -19.69 -21.24 -2.54
CA ARG A 972 -20.95 -21.51 -3.26
C ARG A 972 -21.95 -20.38 -3.12
N ARG A 973 -22.06 -19.78 -1.93
CA ARG A 973 -22.96 -18.64 -1.68
C ARG A 973 -22.62 -17.42 -2.55
N THR A 974 -21.35 -17.21 -2.92
CA THR A 974 -20.95 -16.08 -3.78
C THR A 974 -21.62 -16.07 -5.16
N LEU A 975 -22.05 -17.23 -5.68
CA LEU A 975 -22.70 -17.31 -6.99
C LEU A 975 -24.16 -16.87 -6.96
N LYS A 976 -24.82 -16.92 -5.80
CA LYS A 976 -26.26 -16.62 -5.72
C LYS A 976 -26.57 -15.16 -6.10
N PRO A 977 -25.85 -14.13 -5.56
CA PRO A 977 -26.00 -12.77 -6.05
C PRO A 977 -25.70 -12.62 -7.55
N VAL A 978 -24.70 -13.33 -8.09
CA VAL A 978 -24.38 -13.29 -9.53
C VAL A 978 -25.54 -13.82 -10.38
N GLU A 979 -26.11 -14.96 -9.99
CA GLU A 979 -27.29 -15.54 -10.66
C GLU A 979 -28.50 -14.60 -10.60
N ASP A 980 -28.75 -14.01 -9.44
CA ASP A 980 -29.87 -13.09 -9.23
C ASP A 980 -29.68 -11.79 -10.04
N ALA A 981 -28.46 -11.24 -10.10
CA ALA A 981 -28.15 -10.07 -10.90
C ALA A 981 -28.42 -10.32 -12.39
N LEU A 982 -27.99 -11.46 -12.93
CA LEU A 982 -28.28 -11.86 -14.31
C LEU A 982 -29.78 -12.09 -14.56
N TYR A 983 -30.47 -12.72 -13.60
CA TYR A 983 -31.91 -12.95 -13.66
C TYR A 983 -32.68 -11.63 -13.73
N TYR A 984 -32.37 -10.67 -12.86
CA TYR A 984 -33.02 -9.36 -12.84
C TYR A 984 -32.63 -8.50 -14.04
N ALA A 985 -31.39 -8.59 -14.51
CA ALA A 985 -30.95 -7.96 -15.75
C ALA A 985 -31.60 -8.58 -16.99
N LYS A 986 -32.19 -9.78 -16.85
CA LYS A 986 -32.75 -10.60 -17.94
C LYS A 986 -31.72 -10.90 -19.02
N MET A 987 -30.47 -11.06 -18.60
CA MET A 987 -29.33 -11.34 -19.48
C MET A 987 -28.83 -12.76 -19.27
N ASP A 988 -28.41 -13.41 -20.35
CA ASP A 988 -27.63 -14.63 -20.27
C ASP A 988 -26.17 -14.32 -19.93
N LYS A 989 -25.48 -15.24 -19.27
CA LYS A 989 -24.05 -15.09 -18.92
C LYS A 989 -23.13 -14.85 -20.13
N THR A 990 -23.56 -15.24 -21.33
CA THR A 990 -22.85 -14.98 -22.60
C THR A 990 -22.96 -13.52 -23.06
N GLU A 991 -23.93 -12.76 -22.55
CA GLU A 991 -24.16 -11.35 -22.90
C GLU A 991 -23.34 -10.39 -22.04
N ILE A 992 -22.74 -10.86 -20.95
CA ILE A 992 -21.74 -10.11 -20.18
C ILE A 992 -20.45 -10.07 -20.97
N ASN A 993 -19.88 -8.89 -21.20
CA ASN A 993 -18.61 -8.75 -21.91
C ASN A 993 -17.43 -8.97 -20.96
N GLU A 994 -17.45 -8.34 -19.78
CA GLU A 994 -16.34 -8.33 -18.84
C GLU A 994 -16.82 -8.49 -17.40
N ILE A 995 -15.95 -9.07 -16.56
CA ILE A 995 -16.19 -9.29 -15.12
C ILE A 995 -15.08 -8.57 -14.39
N VAL A 996 -15.39 -7.49 -13.70
CA VAL A 996 -14.42 -6.65 -12.98
C VAL A 996 -14.45 -7.01 -11.51
N LEU A 997 -13.28 -7.34 -10.96
CA LEU A 997 -13.12 -7.71 -9.55
C LEU A 997 -12.79 -6.48 -8.70
N VAL A 998 -13.51 -6.30 -7.61
CA VAL A 998 -13.35 -5.20 -6.65
C VAL A 998 -13.33 -5.77 -5.24
N GLY A 999 -12.54 -5.17 -4.34
CA GLY A 999 -12.44 -5.60 -2.95
C GLY A 999 -11.35 -6.65 -2.67
N GLY A 1000 -10.78 -6.55 -1.46
CA GLY A 1000 -9.65 -7.34 -0.96
C GLY A 1000 -9.78 -8.85 -1.19
N SER A 1001 -10.95 -9.39 -0.87
CA SER A 1001 -11.22 -10.84 -0.80
C SER A 1001 -11.30 -11.51 -2.17
N THR A 1002 -11.46 -10.74 -3.26
CA THR A 1002 -11.45 -11.29 -4.64
C THR A 1002 -10.11 -11.93 -5.03
N ARG A 1003 -9.05 -11.69 -4.25
CA ARG A 1003 -7.73 -12.32 -4.43
C ARG A 1003 -7.70 -13.80 -4.10
N ILE A 1004 -8.67 -14.30 -3.34
CA ILE A 1004 -8.75 -15.72 -3.00
C ILE A 1004 -8.90 -16.53 -4.31
N PRO A 1005 -7.95 -17.43 -4.65
CA PRO A 1005 -7.96 -18.14 -5.92
C PRO A 1005 -9.25 -18.91 -6.18
N LYS A 1006 -9.83 -19.50 -5.14
CA LYS A 1006 -11.09 -20.23 -5.25
C LYS A 1006 -12.26 -19.38 -5.75
N ILE A 1007 -12.34 -18.12 -5.33
CA ILE A 1007 -13.39 -17.19 -5.76
C ILE A 1007 -13.26 -16.91 -7.25
N GLN A 1008 -12.03 -16.66 -7.71
CA GLN A 1008 -11.74 -16.44 -9.13
C GLN A 1008 -12.09 -17.68 -9.96
N ASN A 1009 -11.70 -18.88 -9.51
CA ASN A 1009 -12.01 -20.13 -10.20
C ASN A 1009 -13.53 -20.36 -10.31
N VAL A 1010 -14.26 -20.18 -9.20
CA VAL A 1010 -15.72 -20.36 -9.17
C VAL A 1010 -16.42 -19.38 -10.13
N LEU A 1011 -15.98 -18.12 -10.20
CA LEU A 1011 -16.50 -17.15 -11.16
C LEU A 1011 -16.14 -17.49 -12.61
N GLN A 1012 -14.89 -17.87 -12.89
CA GLN A 1012 -14.46 -18.27 -14.23
C GLN A 1012 -15.27 -19.48 -14.72
N ASP A 1013 -15.41 -20.51 -13.89
CA ASP A 1013 -16.20 -21.71 -14.19
C ASP A 1013 -17.66 -21.35 -14.50
N PHE A 1014 -18.27 -20.48 -13.68
CA PHE A 1014 -19.63 -20.01 -13.90
C PHE A 1014 -19.78 -19.31 -15.26
N PHE A 1015 -18.80 -18.50 -15.66
CA PHE A 1015 -18.76 -17.79 -16.95
C PHE A 1015 -18.06 -18.55 -18.08
N ASN A 1016 -18.00 -19.89 -18.03
CA ASN A 1016 -17.44 -20.77 -19.07
C ASN A 1016 -15.95 -20.50 -19.39
N GLY A 1017 -15.13 -20.23 -18.38
CA GLY A 1017 -13.69 -19.97 -18.52
C GLY A 1017 -13.35 -18.56 -19.01
N LYS A 1018 -14.30 -17.61 -18.94
CA LYS A 1018 -14.05 -16.21 -19.29
C LYS A 1018 -12.99 -15.60 -18.37
N GLU A 1019 -12.03 -14.89 -18.96
CA GLU A 1019 -10.99 -14.20 -18.21
C GLU A 1019 -11.58 -13.09 -17.33
N LEU A 1020 -11.08 -12.97 -16.09
CA LEU A 1020 -11.53 -11.96 -15.14
C LEU A 1020 -10.70 -10.69 -15.33
N ASN A 1021 -11.34 -9.54 -15.39
CA ASN A 1021 -10.68 -8.26 -15.55
C ASN A 1021 -10.06 -7.80 -14.21
N LYS A 1022 -8.76 -7.55 -14.25
CA LYS A 1022 -7.92 -7.08 -13.12
C LYS A 1022 -7.20 -5.76 -13.45
N SER A 1023 -7.75 -4.96 -14.37
CA SER A 1023 -7.09 -3.75 -14.87
C SER A 1023 -7.09 -2.59 -13.87
N ILE A 1024 -7.98 -2.63 -12.87
CA ILE A 1024 -8.08 -1.63 -11.81
C ILE A 1024 -7.57 -2.21 -10.49
N ASN A 1025 -7.04 -1.35 -9.61
CA ASN A 1025 -6.67 -1.75 -8.27
C ASN A 1025 -7.97 -2.01 -7.45
N PRO A 1026 -8.24 -3.25 -7.00
CA PRO A 1026 -9.49 -3.59 -6.33
C PRO A 1026 -9.70 -2.91 -4.99
N ASP A 1027 -8.64 -2.40 -4.32
CA ASP A 1027 -8.75 -1.71 -3.02
C ASP A 1027 -8.91 -0.19 -3.18
N GLU A 1028 -8.53 0.37 -4.35
CA GLU A 1028 -8.58 1.81 -4.63
C GLU A 1028 -9.74 2.20 -5.59
N ALA A 1029 -10.29 1.23 -6.33
CA ALA A 1029 -11.25 1.46 -7.41
C ALA A 1029 -12.49 2.25 -6.99
N VAL A 1030 -13.03 1.93 -5.81
CA VAL A 1030 -14.25 2.58 -5.28
C VAL A 1030 -13.99 4.04 -4.96
N ALA A 1031 -12.90 4.35 -4.23
CA ALA A 1031 -12.50 5.73 -3.95
C ALA A 1031 -12.15 6.50 -5.23
N CYS A 1032 -11.54 5.82 -6.22
CA CYS A 1032 -11.26 6.44 -7.52
C CYS A 1032 -12.54 6.91 -8.22
N GLY A 1033 -13.54 6.04 -8.29
CA GLY A 1033 -14.83 6.37 -8.89
C GLY A 1033 -15.55 7.49 -8.16
N ALA A 1034 -15.50 7.48 -6.82
CA ALA A 1034 -16.04 8.55 -5.99
C ALA A 1034 -15.35 9.89 -6.26
N ALA A 1035 -14.02 9.91 -6.43
CA ALA A 1035 -13.26 11.12 -6.70
C ALA A 1035 -13.57 11.69 -8.10
N ILE A 1036 -13.74 10.84 -9.11
CA ILE A 1036 -14.21 11.25 -10.45
C ILE A 1036 -15.60 11.87 -10.35
N GLN A 1037 -16.52 11.22 -9.64
CA GLN A 1037 -17.88 11.72 -9.45
C GLN A 1037 -17.88 13.07 -8.69
N ALA A 1038 -17.01 13.23 -7.70
CA ALA A 1038 -16.84 14.49 -6.96
C ALA A 1038 -16.37 15.61 -7.90
N ALA A 1039 -15.38 15.33 -8.75
CA ALA A 1039 -14.85 16.29 -9.72
C ALA A 1039 -15.94 16.78 -10.69
N ILE A 1040 -16.74 15.85 -11.23
CA ILE A 1040 -17.86 16.16 -12.13
C ILE A 1040 -18.88 17.07 -11.43
N LEU A 1041 -19.25 16.75 -10.19
CA LEU A 1041 -20.24 17.53 -9.44
C LEU A 1041 -19.73 18.92 -9.02
N CYS A 1042 -18.42 19.07 -8.85
CA CYS A 1042 -17.77 20.36 -8.58
C CYS A 1042 -17.43 21.16 -9.83
N GLY A 1043 -17.80 20.66 -11.02
CA GLY A 1043 -17.67 21.40 -12.27
C GLY A 1043 -16.24 21.43 -12.83
N TYR A 1044 -15.38 20.47 -12.45
CA TYR A 1044 -14.09 20.30 -13.11
C TYR A 1044 -14.29 20.04 -14.60
N LYS A 1045 -13.67 20.88 -15.44
CA LYS A 1045 -13.74 20.76 -16.89
C LYS A 1045 -12.55 19.96 -17.39
N SER A 1046 -12.81 18.78 -17.93
CA SER A 1046 -11.83 17.93 -18.62
C SER A 1046 -12.51 17.29 -19.83
N GLU A 1047 -11.79 17.14 -20.94
CA GLU A 1047 -12.29 16.42 -22.12
C GLU A 1047 -12.77 15.00 -21.76
N VAL A 1048 -12.16 14.38 -20.75
CA VAL A 1048 -12.50 13.05 -20.24
C VAL A 1048 -13.83 13.03 -19.46
N LEU A 1049 -14.27 14.18 -18.92
CA LEU A 1049 -15.40 14.27 -17.98
C LEU A 1049 -16.65 14.93 -18.57
N ASN A 1050 -16.58 15.47 -19.80
CA ASN A 1050 -17.62 16.35 -20.35
C ASN A 1050 -18.93 15.64 -20.76
N ASP A 1051 -18.94 14.32 -20.93
CA ASP A 1051 -20.09 13.54 -21.40
C ASP A 1051 -20.47 12.37 -20.45
N PHE A 1052 -20.36 12.59 -19.14
CA PHE A 1052 -20.64 11.56 -18.14
C PHE A 1052 -22.10 11.57 -17.64
N LEU A 1053 -22.79 10.42 -17.64
CA LEU A 1053 -24.11 10.23 -17.03
C LEU A 1053 -24.20 8.89 -16.29
N LEU A 1054 -24.43 8.93 -14.98
CA LEU A 1054 -24.72 7.74 -14.17
C LEU A 1054 -26.23 7.62 -13.91
N ILE A 1055 -26.81 6.49 -14.27
CA ILE A 1055 -28.18 6.09 -13.95
C ILE A 1055 -28.12 4.88 -13.01
N GLU A 1056 -28.55 5.08 -11.77
CA GLU A 1056 -28.57 4.06 -10.73
C GLU A 1056 -29.85 3.23 -10.76
N ALA A 1057 -29.86 2.10 -10.05
CA ALA A 1057 -31.03 1.22 -9.94
C ALA A 1057 -31.36 0.86 -8.48
N THR A 1058 -32.65 0.79 -8.15
CA THR A 1058 -33.10 0.49 -6.79
C THR A 1058 -32.73 -0.94 -6.35
N SER A 1059 -32.29 -1.09 -5.11
CA SER A 1059 -31.99 -2.40 -4.51
C SER A 1059 -33.24 -3.14 -4.00
N HIS A 1060 -34.33 -2.42 -3.73
CA HIS A 1060 -35.60 -2.98 -3.25
C HIS A 1060 -36.81 -2.40 -3.99
N SER A 1061 -37.92 -3.12 -3.88
CA SER A 1061 -39.25 -2.62 -4.19
C SER A 1061 -39.78 -1.74 -3.05
N PHE A 1062 -40.50 -0.66 -3.39
CA PHE A 1062 -41.09 0.30 -2.45
C PHE A 1062 -42.59 0.40 -2.67
N GLY A 1063 -43.35 0.48 -1.58
CA GLY A 1063 -44.79 0.45 -1.65
C GLY A 1063 -45.48 0.97 -0.39
N ILE A 1064 -46.80 0.82 -0.34
CA ILE A 1064 -47.61 1.17 0.84
C ILE A 1064 -48.47 0.00 1.30
N GLU A 1065 -48.89 0.02 2.56
CA GLU A 1065 -49.92 -0.89 3.07
C GLU A 1065 -51.29 -0.55 2.46
N ILE A 1066 -51.94 -1.56 1.90
CA ILE A 1066 -53.35 -1.53 1.55
C ILE A 1066 -54.12 -2.50 2.48
N GLY A 1067 -55.44 -2.63 2.29
CA GLY A 1067 -56.30 -3.42 3.19
C GLY A 1067 -55.76 -4.82 3.51
N GLU A 1068 -56.04 -5.31 4.72
CA GLU A 1068 -55.61 -6.63 5.23
C GLU A 1068 -54.09 -6.86 5.38
N GLY A 1069 -53.27 -5.81 5.31
CA GLY A 1069 -51.82 -5.90 5.50
C GLY A 1069 -51.07 -6.36 4.26
N GLU A 1070 -51.65 -6.18 3.07
CA GLU A 1070 -51.00 -6.42 1.80
C GLU A 1070 -50.13 -5.22 1.39
N MET A 1071 -48.99 -5.49 0.74
CA MET A 1071 -48.12 -4.45 0.19
C MET A 1071 -48.53 -4.14 -1.26
N PHE A 1072 -48.84 -2.86 -1.54
CA PHE A 1072 -48.98 -2.37 -2.90
C PHE A 1072 -47.66 -1.76 -3.37
N THR A 1073 -46.95 -2.43 -4.27
CA THR A 1073 -45.68 -1.96 -4.82
C THR A 1073 -45.87 -0.83 -5.83
N ILE A 1074 -45.11 0.25 -5.65
CA ILE A 1074 -45.18 1.49 -6.46
C ILE A 1074 -43.91 1.65 -7.30
N ILE A 1075 -42.74 1.45 -6.70
CA ILE A 1075 -41.45 1.40 -7.39
C ILE A 1075 -40.95 -0.02 -7.27
N LEU A 1076 -40.68 -0.68 -8.39
CA LEU A 1076 -40.15 -2.03 -8.42
C LEU A 1076 -38.64 -2.04 -8.15
N ARG A 1077 -38.11 -3.14 -7.64
CA ARG A 1077 -36.67 -3.42 -7.62
C ARG A 1077 -36.03 -3.21 -9.00
N ASN A 1078 -34.81 -2.69 -9.01
CA ASN A 1078 -34.03 -2.34 -10.20
C ASN A 1078 -34.72 -1.28 -11.10
N SER A 1079 -35.58 -0.44 -10.52
CA SER A 1079 -36.07 0.75 -11.21
C SER A 1079 -34.97 1.80 -11.27
N PRO A 1080 -34.80 2.51 -12.41
CA PRO A 1080 -33.78 3.55 -12.51
C PRO A 1080 -34.09 4.70 -11.57
N PHE A 1081 -33.09 5.32 -10.95
CA PHE A 1081 -33.24 6.54 -10.17
C PHE A 1081 -32.18 7.60 -10.50
N PRO A 1082 -32.49 8.92 -10.42
CA PRO A 1082 -33.70 9.53 -9.85
C PRO A 1082 -35.02 9.17 -10.55
N THR A 1083 -36.12 9.03 -9.80
CA THR A 1083 -37.43 8.66 -10.35
C THR A 1083 -38.58 9.20 -9.53
N LYS A 1084 -39.71 9.44 -10.19
CA LYS A 1084 -40.94 9.94 -9.56
C LYS A 1084 -42.13 9.13 -10.05
N GLN A 1085 -42.87 8.54 -9.13
CA GLN A 1085 -44.07 7.74 -9.40
C GLN A 1085 -45.25 8.26 -8.58
N THR A 1086 -46.41 8.41 -9.21
CA THR A 1086 -47.62 8.94 -8.58
C THR A 1086 -48.79 7.99 -8.81
N ILE A 1087 -49.48 7.62 -7.74
CA ILE A 1087 -50.64 6.73 -7.76
C ILE A 1087 -51.78 7.36 -6.96
N ILE A 1088 -53.02 7.09 -7.36
CA ILE A 1088 -54.22 7.61 -6.71
C ILE A 1088 -54.94 6.48 -5.98
N PHE A 1089 -55.14 6.66 -4.69
CA PHE A 1089 -55.97 5.83 -3.82
C PHE A 1089 -57.25 6.56 -3.44
N THR A 1090 -58.15 5.87 -2.73
CA THR A 1090 -59.42 6.41 -2.23
C THR A 1090 -59.66 5.97 -0.79
N THR A 1091 -60.55 6.67 -0.08
CA THR A 1091 -61.00 6.28 1.26
C THR A 1091 -61.70 4.91 1.25
N GLN A 1092 -61.55 4.18 2.35
CA GLN A 1092 -62.14 2.86 2.57
C GLN A 1092 -63.48 2.92 3.32
N LYS A 1093 -63.79 4.06 3.96
CA LYS A 1093 -65.03 4.29 4.73
C LYS A 1093 -65.69 5.61 4.35
N ASP A 1094 -67.01 5.64 4.42
CA ASP A 1094 -67.78 6.86 4.22
C ASP A 1094 -67.35 7.93 5.23
N ASN A 1095 -67.22 9.17 4.75
CA ASN A 1095 -66.85 10.34 5.54
C ASN A 1095 -65.52 10.20 6.30
N GLN A 1096 -64.61 9.33 5.83
CA GLN A 1096 -63.27 9.19 6.39
C GLN A 1096 -62.49 10.49 6.26
N SER A 1097 -62.19 11.13 7.38
CA SER A 1097 -61.49 12.42 7.46
C SER A 1097 -59.97 12.32 7.50
N ASN A 1098 -59.43 11.13 7.79
CA ASN A 1098 -58.01 10.86 7.91
C ASN A 1098 -57.62 9.55 7.21
N ALA A 1099 -56.47 9.51 6.54
CA ALA A 1099 -55.89 8.29 5.97
C ALA A 1099 -54.50 8.04 6.56
N LEU A 1100 -54.29 6.87 7.17
CA LEU A 1100 -52.97 6.41 7.62
C LEU A 1100 -52.23 5.80 6.43
N ILE A 1101 -51.09 6.35 6.08
CA ILE A 1101 -50.22 5.87 5.01
C ILE A 1101 -48.98 5.29 5.67
N LYS A 1102 -48.74 4.00 5.47
CA LYS A 1102 -47.53 3.30 5.91
C LYS A 1102 -46.72 2.92 4.69
N VAL A 1103 -45.44 3.27 4.69
CA VAL A 1103 -44.52 3.07 3.57
C VAL A 1103 -43.56 1.94 3.89
N TYR A 1104 -43.42 1.00 2.97
CA TYR A 1104 -42.64 -0.22 3.12
C TYR A 1104 -41.60 -0.38 2.02
N GLU A 1105 -40.52 -1.07 2.38
CA GLU A 1105 -39.43 -1.52 1.51
C GLU A 1105 -39.30 -3.05 1.62
N GLY A 1106 -39.29 -3.74 0.48
CA GLY A 1106 -39.13 -5.19 0.42
C GLY A 1106 -39.92 -5.86 -0.70
N GLU A 1107 -39.72 -7.18 -0.86
CA GLU A 1107 -40.32 -7.98 -1.95
C GLU A 1107 -41.48 -8.88 -1.48
N GLY A 1108 -41.81 -8.87 -0.20
CA GLY A 1108 -42.89 -9.66 0.38
C GLY A 1108 -44.27 -9.15 -0.07
N ALA A 1109 -45.22 -10.06 -0.28
CA ALA A 1109 -46.59 -9.68 -0.63
C ALA A 1109 -47.35 -9.07 0.56
N LEU A 1110 -46.95 -9.42 1.80
CA LEU A 1110 -47.55 -8.94 3.04
C LEU A 1110 -46.61 -7.95 3.72
N THR A 1111 -47.15 -6.86 4.28
CA THR A 1111 -46.36 -5.80 4.90
C THR A 1111 -45.54 -6.26 6.10
N ARG A 1112 -45.98 -7.32 6.81
CA ARG A 1112 -45.24 -7.94 7.91
C ARG A 1112 -43.93 -8.63 7.49
N GLU A 1113 -43.77 -8.91 6.21
CA GLU A 1113 -42.57 -9.55 5.62
C GLU A 1113 -41.60 -8.49 5.06
N ASN A 1114 -41.96 -7.21 5.15
CA ASN A 1114 -41.22 -6.08 4.59
C ASN A 1114 -40.79 -5.11 5.68
N ASN A 1115 -39.78 -4.30 5.38
CA ASN A 1115 -39.28 -3.27 6.28
C ASN A 1115 -40.21 -2.05 6.26
N LEU A 1116 -40.66 -1.60 7.44
CA LEU A 1116 -41.45 -0.37 7.55
C LEU A 1116 -40.49 0.84 7.57
N LEU A 1117 -40.53 1.67 6.54
CA LEU A 1117 -39.73 2.89 6.47
C LEU A 1117 -40.33 4.03 7.30
N GLY A 1118 -41.65 4.07 7.39
CA GLY A 1118 -42.36 5.03 8.24
C GLY A 1118 -43.84 5.14 7.92
N GLN A 1119 -44.52 6.00 8.67
CA GLN A 1119 -45.96 6.22 8.51
C GLN A 1119 -46.34 7.67 8.79
N PHE A 1120 -47.41 8.13 8.16
CA PHE A 1120 -47.96 9.46 8.39
C PHE A 1120 -49.48 9.48 8.14
N ILE A 1121 -50.16 10.47 8.70
CA ILE A 1121 -51.62 10.60 8.61
C ILE A 1121 -51.95 11.79 7.71
N LEU A 1122 -52.60 11.54 6.57
CA LEU A 1122 -53.24 12.57 5.77
C LEU A 1122 -54.57 12.96 6.43
N SER A 1123 -54.61 14.12 7.07
CA SER A 1123 -55.81 14.67 7.71
C SER A 1123 -56.52 15.71 6.85
N GLY A 1124 -57.80 15.95 7.12
CA GLY A 1124 -58.58 17.00 6.45
C GLY A 1124 -59.21 16.54 5.12
N ILE A 1125 -59.33 15.23 4.91
CA ILE A 1125 -60.05 14.65 3.76
C ILE A 1125 -61.52 15.06 3.86
N ARG A 1126 -62.07 15.64 2.79
CA ARG A 1126 -63.47 16.12 2.80
C ARG A 1126 -64.43 14.93 2.98
N PRO A 1127 -65.48 15.05 3.82
CA PRO A 1127 -66.49 14.01 3.96
C PRO A 1127 -67.15 13.71 2.61
N ALA A 1128 -67.02 12.48 2.14
CA ALA A 1128 -67.67 11.95 0.96
C ALA A 1128 -67.89 10.43 1.13
N GLU A 1129 -68.76 9.85 0.29
CA GLU A 1129 -68.89 8.39 0.22
C GLU A 1129 -67.53 7.74 -0.11
N HIS A 1130 -67.25 6.58 0.48
CA HIS A 1130 -66.06 5.80 0.16
C HIS A 1130 -65.98 5.57 -1.36
N GLY A 1131 -64.76 5.53 -1.90
CA GLY A 1131 -64.54 5.45 -3.34
C GLY A 1131 -64.57 6.78 -4.11
N LYS A 1132 -65.02 7.89 -3.50
CA LYS A 1132 -65.05 9.22 -4.15
C LYS A 1132 -63.79 10.09 -3.91
N PRO A 1133 -63.22 10.18 -2.70
CA PRO A 1133 -61.99 10.95 -2.49
C PRO A 1133 -60.83 10.43 -3.34
N ARG A 1134 -59.98 11.34 -3.84
CA ARG A 1134 -58.81 11.00 -4.67
C ARG A 1134 -57.54 11.40 -3.94
N ILE A 1135 -56.96 10.43 -3.23
CA ILE A 1135 -55.72 10.59 -2.46
C ILE A 1135 -54.55 10.27 -3.38
N GLU A 1136 -53.85 11.30 -3.85
CA GLU A 1136 -52.65 11.17 -4.67
C GLU A 1136 -51.44 10.94 -3.77
N ILE A 1137 -50.76 9.80 -3.93
CA ILE A 1137 -49.51 9.46 -3.24
C ILE A 1137 -48.39 9.45 -4.27
N THR A 1138 -47.34 10.21 -4.00
CA THR A 1138 -46.18 10.39 -4.87
C THR A 1138 -44.92 9.96 -4.17
N PHE A 1139 -44.19 9.02 -4.78
CA PHE A 1139 -42.84 8.61 -4.39
C PHE A 1139 -41.85 9.36 -5.28
N ASP A 1140 -40.99 10.19 -4.68
CA ASP A 1140 -39.96 10.97 -5.37
C ASP A 1140 -38.58 10.57 -4.80
N MET A 1141 -37.75 9.95 -5.63
CA MET A 1141 -36.42 9.47 -5.25
C MET A 1141 -35.35 10.25 -6.00
N ASN A 1142 -34.43 10.84 -5.23
CA ASN A 1142 -33.37 11.68 -5.78
C ASN A 1142 -32.11 10.87 -6.18
N ALA A 1143 -31.06 11.57 -6.63
CA ALA A 1143 -29.81 10.96 -7.11
C ALA A 1143 -28.96 10.28 -6.02
N ASN A 1144 -29.31 10.46 -4.74
CA ASN A 1144 -28.69 9.78 -3.59
C ASN A 1144 -29.44 8.50 -3.19
N GLY A 1145 -30.54 8.16 -3.89
CA GLY A 1145 -31.41 7.05 -3.50
C GLY A 1145 -32.27 7.35 -2.27
N ILE A 1146 -32.43 8.63 -1.92
CA ILE A 1146 -33.24 9.07 -0.77
C ILE A 1146 -34.65 9.43 -1.23
N PHE A 1147 -35.66 8.97 -0.50
CA PHE A 1147 -37.07 9.16 -0.84
C PHE A 1147 -37.74 10.33 -0.12
N THR A 1148 -38.65 10.97 -0.83
CA THR A 1148 -39.72 11.79 -0.26
C THR A 1148 -41.05 11.22 -0.71
N VAL A 1149 -41.94 10.94 0.24
CA VAL A 1149 -43.30 10.51 -0.07
C VAL A 1149 -44.28 11.62 0.30
N THR A 1150 -45.05 12.05 -0.70
CA THR A 1150 -46.05 13.10 -0.55
C THR A 1150 -47.44 12.51 -0.75
N ALA A 1151 -48.39 12.88 0.10
CA ALA A 1151 -49.81 12.57 -0.09
C ALA A 1151 -50.65 13.85 -0.15
N ALA A 1152 -51.60 13.89 -1.07
CA ALA A 1152 -52.49 15.04 -1.26
C ALA A 1152 -53.91 14.59 -1.65
N ASP A 1153 -54.94 15.25 -1.10
CA ASP A 1153 -56.32 15.08 -1.55
C ASP A 1153 -56.61 15.98 -2.76
N LYS A 1154 -56.82 15.38 -3.94
CA LYS A 1154 -57.09 16.09 -5.20
C LYS A 1154 -58.57 16.40 -5.44
N SER A 1155 -59.47 16.13 -4.49
CA SER A 1155 -60.90 16.40 -4.64
C SER A 1155 -61.26 17.90 -4.69
N THR A 1156 -60.30 18.80 -4.40
CA THR A 1156 -60.54 20.24 -4.19
C THR A 1156 -60.12 21.16 -5.34
N GLY A 1157 -59.37 20.70 -6.33
CA GLY A 1157 -58.83 21.58 -7.38
C GLY A 1157 -57.82 22.65 -6.90
N GLY A 1158 -57.36 22.58 -5.63
CA GLY A 1158 -56.36 23.47 -5.04
C GLY A 1158 -55.50 22.75 -3.99
N ASP A 1159 -54.25 23.21 -3.82
CA ASP A 1159 -53.17 22.59 -3.04
C ASP A 1159 -53.32 22.67 -1.50
N GLU A 1160 -54.54 22.88 -0.98
CA GLU A 1160 -54.77 23.23 0.44
C GLU A 1160 -54.58 22.05 1.43
N ASN A 1161 -54.43 20.81 0.96
CA ASN A 1161 -54.25 19.60 1.79
C ASN A 1161 -53.10 18.70 1.28
N ILE A 1162 -51.86 19.20 1.32
CA ILE A 1162 -50.64 18.43 0.96
C ILE A 1162 -49.83 18.15 2.22
N ILE A 1163 -49.49 16.88 2.45
CA ILE A 1163 -48.50 16.48 3.46
C ILE A 1163 -47.33 15.82 2.72
N SER A 1164 -46.13 16.38 2.86
CA SER A 1164 -44.90 15.78 2.36
C SER A 1164 -44.08 15.27 3.53
N HIS A 1165 -43.69 13.99 3.50
CA HIS A 1165 -42.81 13.38 4.48
C HIS A 1165 -41.53 12.90 3.79
N SER A 1166 -40.39 13.42 4.25
CA SER A 1166 -39.09 12.76 4.09
C SER A 1166 -38.95 11.80 5.27
N PHE A 1167 -38.66 10.53 4.99
CA PHE A 1167 -38.39 9.57 6.04
C PHE A 1167 -36.97 9.80 6.54
N ASN A 1168 -36.80 10.66 7.54
CA ASN A 1168 -35.55 10.68 8.29
C ASN A 1168 -35.64 9.50 9.25
N GLY A 1169 -34.89 8.43 9.00
CA GLY A 1169 -34.91 7.17 9.74
C GLY A 1169 -35.21 7.35 11.23
N GLY A 1170 -36.44 7.02 11.62
CA GLY A 1170 -36.97 7.23 12.98
C GLY A 1170 -38.42 7.71 12.96
N ASN A 1171 -39.29 7.04 13.73
CA ASN A 1171 -40.62 7.54 14.06
C ASN A 1171 -40.55 9.02 14.45
N ILE A 1172 -41.50 9.82 13.97
CA ILE A 1172 -41.66 11.26 14.21
C ILE A 1172 -41.28 11.64 15.67
N ARG A 1173 -40.01 12.01 15.82
CA ARG A 1173 -39.46 12.95 16.81
C ARG A 1173 -38.53 13.83 16.00
N VAL A 1174 -38.94 15.08 15.88
CA VAL A 1174 -38.18 16.16 15.26
C VAL A 1174 -36.71 16.11 15.73
N MET A 1175 -35.81 15.71 14.82
CA MET A 1175 -34.34 15.78 14.95
C MET A 1175 -33.81 17.23 14.87
N GLN A 1176 -34.64 18.24 15.18
CA GLN A 1176 -34.15 19.59 15.51
C GLN A 1176 -33.82 19.73 17.02
N SER A 1177 -33.98 18.66 17.81
CA SER A 1177 -33.47 18.59 19.19
C SER A 1177 -33.03 17.19 19.62
N SER A 1178 -32.67 16.29 18.69
CA SER A 1178 -32.00 15.04 19.07
C SER A 1178 -30.54 15.34 19.39
N ILE A 1179 -30.36 15.81 20.61
CA ILE A 1179 -29.25 15.48 21.51
C ILE A 1179 -28.39 14.36 20.89
N THR A 1180 -27.18 14.69 20.42
CA THR A 1180 -26.04 13.77 20.55
C THR A 1180 -26.20 13.14 21.91
N ASP A 1181 -26.27 11.81 22.00
CA ASP A 1181 -26.55 11.12 23.28
C ASP A 1181 -25.79 11.84 24.40
N ALA A 1182 -26.39 12.10 25.57
CA ALA A 1182 -25.78 13.05 26.53
C ALA A 1182 -24.31 12.72 26.83
N ASP A 1183 -23.93 11.46 26.69
CA ASP A 1183 -22.55 10.98 26.75
C ASP A 1183 -21.72 11.28 25.48
N GLU A 1184 -22.23 11.10 24.26
CA GLU A 1184 -21.60 11.57 23.01
C GLU A 1184 -21.42 13.09 23.00
N MET A 1185 -22.41 13.85 23.48
CA MET A 1185 -22.31 15.32 23.58
C MET A 1185 -21.25 15.74 24.60
N LYS A 1186 -21.12 15.02 25.73
CA LYS A 1186 -20.01 15.24 26.68
C LYS A 1186 -18.65 14.94 26.04
N LEU A 1187 -18.54 13.88 25.24
CA LEU A 1187 -17.31 13.56 24.50
C LEU A 1187 -16.94 14.72 23.56
N VAL A 1188 -17.87 15.20 22.75
CA VAL A 1188 -17.68 16.33 21.82
C VAL A 1188 -17.44 17.67 22.54
N LEU A 1189 -18.11 17.94 23.65
CA LEU A 1189 -17.92 19.19 24.42
C LEU A 1189 -16.58 19.21 25.17
N SER A 1190 -16.15 18.07 25.72
CA SER A 1190 -14.83 17.97 26.38
C SER A 1190 -13.69 18.29 25.42
N GLU A 1191 -13.85 17.94 24.14
CA GLU A 1191 -12.95 18.28 23.04
C GLU A 1191 -12.90 19.79 22.75
N SER A 1192 -14.03 20.48 22.73
CA SER A 1192 -14.06 21.94 22.52
C SER A 1192 -13.35 22.71 23.65
N GLN A 1193 -13.39 22.20 24.88
CA GLN A 1193 -12.71 22.78 26.04
C GLN A 1193 -11.21 22.49 26.03
N PHE A 1194 -10.80 21.27 25.68
CA PHE A 1194 -9.39 20.88 25.55
C PHE A 1194 -8.70 21.63 24.40
N ASN A 1195 -9.34 21.75 23.24
CA ASN A 1195 -8.81 22.54 22.12
C ASN A 1195 -8.71 24.03 22.48
N ALA A 1196 -9.71 24.60 23.17
CA ALA A 1196 -9.64 25.99 23.63
C ALA A 1196 -8.49 26.24 24.63
N GLU A 1197 -8.18 25.30 25.52
CA GLU A 1197 -7.02 25.37 26.41
C GLU A 1197 -5.69 25.17 25.66
N PHE A 1198 -5.64 24.25 24.70
CA PHE A 1198 -4.46 24.03 23.84
C PHE A 1198 -4.13 25.25 22.98
N TYR A 1199 -5.14 25.89 22.37
CA TYR A 1199 -4.96 27.13 21.61
C TYR A 1199 -4.61 28.32 22.52
N ARG A 1200 -5.12 28.38 23.76
CA ARG A 1200 -4.64 29.34 24.77
C ARG A 1200 -3.18 29.10 25.14
N HIS A 1201 -2.74 27.85 25.24
CA HIS A 1201 -1.33 27.50 25.49
C HIS A 1201 -0.42 27.88 24.31
N LYS A 1202 -0.84 27.61 23.06
CA LYS A 1202 -0.12 28.04 21.84
C LYS A 1202 -0.03 29.57 21.73
N SER A 1203 -1.08 30.28 22.16
CA SER A 1203 -1.11 31.75 22.20
C SER A 1203 -0.22 32.33 23.32
N ALA A 1204 -0.15 31.65 24.47
CA ALA A 1204 0.71 32.03 25.59
C ALA A 1204 2.20 31.80 25.30
N VAL A 1205 2.55 30.71 24.59
CA VAL A 1205 3.94 30.42 24.17
C VAL A 1205 4.42 31.40 23.08
N LYS A 1206 3.53 31.92 22.22
CA LYS A 1206 3.87 33.02 21.30
C LYS A 1206 4.08 34.37 22.02
N PHE A 1207 3.50 34.58 23.20
CA PHE A 1207 3.69 35.81 23.98
C PHE A 1207 4.95 35.80 24.88
N GLN A 1208 5.51 34.62 25.20
CA GLN A 1208 6.76 34.53 25.97
C GLN A 1208 8.04 34.59 25.11
N ASN A 1209 7.98 34.24 23.82
CA ASN A 1209 9.14 34.31 22.90
C ASN A 1209 9.37 35.70 22.26
N GLN A 1210 8.65 36.74 22.69
CA GLN A 1210 8.96 38.15 22.36
C GLN A 1210 9.59 38.91 23.54
N SER A 1211 10.01 38.21 24.59
CA SER A 1211 10.69 38.80 25.74
C SER A 1211 11.79 37.90 26.26
N TYR A 1212 12.71 37.47 25.38
CA TYR A 1212 14.09 37.07 25.72
C TYR A 1212 15.02 37.25 24.52
#